data_AF-A0A1F3C5U6-F1
#
_entry.id   AF-A0A1F3C5U6-F1
#
_cell.length_a   1.000
_cell.length_b   1.000
_cell.length_c   1.000
_cell.angle_alpha   90.00
_cell.angle_beta   90.00
_cell.angle_gamma   90.00
#
_symmetry.space_group_name_H-M   'P 1'
#
loop_
_entity.id
_entity.type
_entity.pdbx_description
1 polymer ?
#
loop_
_entity_poly.entity_id
_entity_poly.type
_entity_poly.pdbx_seq_one_letter_code
_entity_poly.pdbx_strand_id
1 'polypeptide(L)'
;MESCVEAAKAAGLTYAGLQYGGECWGGNTLGYTAVSSSECSMPCSANSAEICGGVWRNSIYPTTPTHSYSGCYTDASTRALSSRLMASGATVESCVGAAKAAGLSYAGLQYGGECWGGSTLGYTAVSSSECSMPCSANAAEICGGVWRNSIYSTNATPAPTPTPTPTPTPTPTPPRGGVLAFPGAEGGGALSLGGRGGRVIPVTTLADSGSGSLRACMEASGPRTCVFTVSGTINLSSYISVGNPYLTVAGQTAPGGGIQVVSPRASDSATFWIGTHDTIVRYIRVRGGGTPFSYQPLSGTGLNGAYSHVLDHVSMQYCGNDCISVSQPAGRYINNGVTLSWLLDAESVNTSSNRTAMILSSGDPSLGAQVVDIDLHHSYLATHSHRFPKLGYGRMRVVNNIMFNSDYVWTQLEFAAQVDIIGNVYKEGSRSNAEHPIHMYPSGATLSAYVANNVSTRYLTSAGAGDVAEWNALVRQTNAENGQDRGGGTIPSTSTYRRSSPHATRTRGANITPLVLTGSGSNLEALLLRNGPADGSGPVGASRRLDCEGNWVGSQDALDARIVNYYSAGGSPSSSHPNASDLGTGVYTVPSLAAGSACAGLQTRGMPDAWVNYWKTRVSPAASDLTPTGKEVPALLGWAAGYTNLDVYLSGLAPAL
;
A
#
# COMPACT_ATOMS: atom_id res chain seq x y z
N MET A 1 41.43 -10.04 -19.72
CA MET A 1 41.25 -8.62 -20.16
C MET A 1 42.50 -7.75 -19.95
N GLU A 2 43.19 -7.95 -18.83
CA GLU A 2 44.27 -7.20 -18.21
C GLU A 2 45.51 -7.07 -19.08
N SER A 3 45.89 -8.14 -19.79
CA SER A 3 47.03 -8.12 -20.71
C SER A 3 46.86 -7.11 -21.85
N CYS A 4 45.64 -6.96 -22.36
CA CYS A 4 45.33 -5.99 -23.42
C CYS A 4 45.37 -4.55 -22.90
N VAL A 5 44.86 -4.32 -21.69
CA VAL A 5 44.89 -3.01 -21.03
C VAL A 5 46.33 -2.56 -20.76
N GLU A 6 47.17 -3.45 -20.22
CA GLU A 6 48.58 -3.14 -19.96
C GLU A 6 49.38 -2.95 -21.25
N ALA A 7 49.10 -3.71 -22.31
CA ALA A 7 49.73 -3.51 -23.61
C ALA A 7 49.38 -2.14 -24.22
N ALA A 8 48.11 -1.73 -24.16
CA ALA A 8 47.67 -0.43 -24.65
C ALA A 8 48.24 0.73 -23.80
N LYS A 9 48.32 0.55 -22.48
CA LYS A 9 48.95 1.50 -21.54
C LYS A 9 50.44 1.65 -21.82
N ALA A 10 51.16 0.56 -22.03
CA ALA A 10 52.58 0.58 -22.40
C ALA A 10 52.82 1.30 -23.75
N ALA A 11 51.84 1.22 -24.65
CA ALA A 11 51.83 1.95 -25.92
C ALA A 11 51.38 3.43 -25.79
N GLY A 12 51.10 3.93 -24.59
CA GLY A 12 50.63 5.29 -24.36
C GLY A 12 49.24 5.59 -24.92
N LEU A 13 48.45 4.55 -25.20
CA LEU A 13 47.10 4.65 -25.75
C LEU A 13 46.10 4.86 -24.62
N THR A 14 45.03 5.62 -24.87
CA THR A 14 44.02 5.99 -23.86
C THR A 14 43.01 4.87 -23.57
N TYR A 15 42.76 4.03 -24.58
CA TYR A 15 41.81 2.92 -24.52
C TYR A 15 42.41 1.64 -25.08
N ALA A 16 42.08 0.52 -24.46
CA ALA A 16 42.16 -0.83 -24.98
C ALA A 16 40.75 -1.29 -25.42
N GLY A 17 40.68 -2.14 -26.42
CA GLY A 17 39.43 -2.73 -26.92
C GLY A 17 39.59 -4.22 -27.14
N LEU A 18 38.66 -5.02 -26.62
CA LEU A 18 38.62 -6.46 -26.86
C LEU A 18 37.50 -6.80 -27.84
N GLN A 19 37.86 -7.47 -28.94
CA GLN A 19 36.94 -7.95 -29.97
C GLN A 19 37.00 -9.48 -30.07
N TYR A 20 35.89 -10.09 -30.47
CA TYR A 20 35.84 -11.47 -30.94
C TYR A 20 36.52 -12.49 -30.00
N GLY A 21 36.31 -12.35 -28.69
CA GLY A 21 36.76 -13.33 -27.70
C GLY A 21 38.27 -13.31 -27.41
N GLY A 22 39.06 -12.37 -27.93
CA GLY A 22 40.49 -12.30 -27.60
C GLY A 22 41.36 -11.36 -28.41
N GLU A 23 40.82 -10.71 -29.44
CA GLU A 23 41.57 -9.73 -30.22
C GLU A 23 41.74 -8.43 -29.42
N CYS A 24 42.98 -7.95 -29.31
CA CYS A 24 43.30 -6.72 -28.58
C CYS A 24 43.56 -5.57 -29.54
N TRP A 25 42.84 -4.47 -29.32
CA TRP A 25 42.90 -3.22 -30.05
C TRP A 25 43.25 -2.09 -29.09
N GLY A 26 43.82 -1.00 -29.60
CA GLY A 26 44.13 0.18 -28.79
C GLY A 26 43.93 1.47 -29.56
N GLY A 27 43.56 2.54 -28.87
CA GLY A 27 43.33 3.83 -29.50
C GLY A 27 43.24 4.99 -28.51
N ASN A 28 43.37 6.21 -29.03
CA ASN A 28 43.25 7.45 -28.25
C ASN A 28 41.88 8.11 -28.37
N THR A 29 41.05 7.68 -29.31
CA THR A 29 39.69 8.19 -29.53
C THR A 29 38.73 7.05 -29.86
N LEU A 30 37.46 7.19 -29.46
CA LEU A 30 36.39 6.25 -29.80
C LEU A 30 35.69 6.77 -31.06
N GLY A 31 36.10 6.27 -32.23
CA GLY A 31 35.62 6.75 -33.54
C GLY A 31 34.23 6.28 -33.94
N TYR A 32 33.54 5.48 -33.12
CA TYR A 32 32.23 4.92 -33.40
C TYR A 32 31.29 5.08 -32.19
N THR A 33 29.98 5.10 -32.44
CA THR A 33 28.95 5.28 -31.42
C THR A 33 28.79 4.02 -30.56
N ALA A 34 28.57 4.22 -29.26
CA ALA A 34 28.30 3.12 -28.34
C ALA A 34 26.98 2.40 -28.67
N VAL A 35 27.00 1.07 -28.58
CA VAL A 35 25.83 0.20 -28.79
C VAL A 35 25.41 -0.46 -27.47
N SER A 36 24.31 -1.21 -27.50
CA SER A 36 23.82 -1.96 -26.33
C SER A 36 24.87 -2.96 -25.84
N SER A 37 25.03 -3.09 -24.53
CA SER A 37 25.97 -4.05 -23.91
C SER A 37 25.66 -5.51 -24.29
N SER A 38 24.42 -5.82 -24.62
CA SER A 38 24.01 -7.15 -25.11
C SER A 38 24.68 -7.55 -26.44
N GLU A 39 25.16 -6.59 -27.23
CA GLU A 39 25.90 -6.84 -28.48
C GLU A 39 27.38 -7.19 -28.24
N CYS A 40 27.91 -6.91 -27.05
CA CYS A 40 29.23 -7.35 -26.59
C CYS A 40 29.03 -8.47 -25.57
N SER A 41 28.69 -9.68 -26.04
CA SER A 41 28.34 -10.82 -25.18
C SER A 41 29.25 -12.03 -25.33
N MET A 42 30.37 -11.90 -26.06
CA MET A 42 31.27 -13.00 -26.34
C MET A 42 32.26 -13.23 -25.18
N PRO A 43 32.33 -14.44 -24.60
CA PRO A 43 33.29 -14.74 -23.55
C PRO A 43 34.74 -14.63 -24.01
N CYS A 44 35.66 -14.30 -23.11
CA CYS A 44 37.09 -14.27 -23.41
C CYS A 44 37.68 -15.69 -23.55
N SER A 45 38.54 -15.91 -24.55
CA SER A 45 39.24 -17.17 -24.79
C SER A 45 40.19 -17.55 -23.64
N ALA A 46 40.71 -16.55 -22.94
CA ALA A 46 41.60 -16.74 -21.79
C ALA A 46 40.84 -16.90 -20.45
N ASN A 47 39.62 -16.37 -20.34
CA ASN A 47 38.77 -16.47 -19.15
C ASN A 47 37.30 -16.42 -19.54
N SER A 48 36.62 -17.57 -19.52
CA SER A 48 35.21 -17.66 -19.93
C SER A 48 34.22 -16.93 -19.00
N ALA A 49 34.66 -16.46 -17.82
CA ALA A 49 33.86 -15.63 -16.93
C ALA A 49 33.86 -14.14 -17.31
N GLU A 50 34.75 -13.73 -18.21
CA GLU A 50 34.85 -12.35 -18.72
C GLU A 50 34.26 -12.24 -20.12
N ILE A 51 33.89 -11.01 -20.51
CA ILE A 51 33.31 -10.70 -21.81
C ILE A 51 34.31 -9.87 -22.65
N CYS A 52 34.72 -10.42 -23.78
CA CYS A 52 35.70 -9.85 -24.72
C CYS A 52 35.06 -9.46 -26.05
N GLY A 53 34.08 -8.55 -26.00
CA GLY A 53 33.44 -7.96 -27.17
C GLY A 53 32.40 -8.86 -27.82
N GLY A 54 32.28 -8.76 -29.14
CA GLY A 54 31.35 -9.51 -29.98
C GLY A 54 31.75 -9.44 -31.45
N VAL A 55 30.94 -9.98 -32.35
CA VAL A 55 31.20 -9.94 -33.79
C VAL A 55 31.13 -8.47 -34.26
N TRP A 56 32.28 -7.91 -34.67
CA TRP A 56 32.43 -6.48 -34.99
C TRP A 56 32.02 -5.53 -33.86
N ARG A 57 32.22 -5.96 -32.59
CA ARG A 57 31.88 -5.18 -31.39
C ARG A 57 33.03 -5.24 -30.40
N ASN A 58 33.46 -4.06 -29.96
CA ASN A 58 34.55 -3.93 -29.00
C ASN A 58 34.01 -3.70 -27.58
N SER A 59 34.44 -4.52 -26.61
CA SER A 59 34.42 -4.13 -25.20
C SER A 59 35.58 -3.17 -24.95
N ILE A 60 35.30 -1.92 -24.55
CA ILE A 60 36.29 -0.86 -24.41
C ILE A 60 36.70 -0.66 -22.95
N TYR A 61 38.02 -0.56 -22.70
CA TYR A 61 38.62 -0.40 -21.38
C TYR A 61 39.62 0.78 -21.38
N PRO A 62 39.54 1.73 -20.44
CA PRO A 62 40.55 2.78 -20.30
C PRO A 62 41.87 2.23 -19.73
N THR A 63 43.01 2.81 -20.14
CA THR A 63 44.36 2.34 -19.78
C THR A 63 44.99 3.03 -18.56
N THR A 64 44.36 4.10 -18.07
CA THR A 64 44.76 4.77 -16.83
C THR A 64 44.03 4.13 -15.64
N PRO A 65 44.69 3.94 -14.48
CA PRO A 65 44.02 3.39 -13.30
C PRO A 65 42.85 4.31 -12.94
N THR A 66 41.62 3.81 -13.11
CA THR A 66 40.44 4.61 -12.81
C THR A 66 40.13 4.66 -11.32
N HIS A 67 41.12 4.41 -10.45
CA HIS A 67 40.92 4.42 -9.01
C HIS A 67 42.15 4.82 -8.23
N SER A 68 41.94 5.43 -7.08
CA SER A 68 43.01 5.86 -6.19
C SER A 68 42.74 5.37 -4.77
N TYR A 69 43.69 4.66 -4.17
CA TYR A 69 43.57 4.22 -2.79
C TYR A 69 43.49 5.44 -1.87
N SER A 70 42.41 5.51 -1.09
CA SER A 70 42.05 6.64 -0.24
C SER A 70 42.32 6.38 1.24
N GLY A 71 42.74 5.16 1.61
CA GLY A 71 43.15 4.79 2.96
C GLY A 71 42.38 3.62 3.57
N CYS A 72 42.75 3.28 4.80
CA CYS A 72 42.07 2.28 5.63
C CYS A 72 41.15 2.97 6.64
N TYR A 73 39.95 2.43 6.82
CA TYR A 73 38.89 3.08 7.60
C TYR A 73 38.16 2.09 8.51
N THR A 74 37.72 2.54 9.70
CA THR A 74 36.88 1.73 10.59
C THR A 74 35.47 1.55 10.04
N ASP A 75 34.84 0.41 10.30
CA ASP A 75 33.43 0.15 9.98
C ASP A 75 32.62 -0.23 11.24
N ALA A 76 31.29 -0.16 11.15
CA ALA A 76 30.35 -0.43 12.22
C ALA A 76 29.07 -1.11 11.68
N SER A 77 28.21 -1.59 12.58
CA SER A 77 26.92 -2.23 12.21
C SER A 77 26.03 -1.30 11.37
N THR A 78 26.10 0.01 11.58
CA THR A 78 25.57 1.06 10.70
C THR A 78 26.62 1.39 9.62
N ARG A 79 26.72 0.54 8.59
CA ARG A 79 27.72 0.64 7.49
C ARG A 79 27.76 2.04 6.87
N ALA A 80 28.94 2.65 6.73
CA ALA A 80 29.03 3.99 6.10
C ALA A 80 29.03 3.94 4.57
N LEU A 81 29.51 2.85 3.98
CA LEU A 81 29.20 2.48 2.59
C LEU A 81 27.98 1.57 2.61
N SER A 82 26.82 2.13 2.28
CA SER A 82 25.51 1.48 2.49
C SER A 82 25.13 0.46 1.41
N SER A 83 25.83 0.45 0.27
CA SER A 83 25.51 -0.44 -0.85
C SER A 83 26.41 -1.67 -0.82
N ARG A 84 25.87 -2.86 -0.55
CA ARG A 84 26.61 -4.11 -0.73
C ARG A 84 26.61 -4.48 -2.21
N LEU A 85 27.77 -4.45 -2.85
CA LEU A 85 27.91 -4.70 -4.28
C LEU A 85 28.29 -6.15 -4.57
N MET A 86 29.14 -6.75 -3.71
CA MET A 86 29.47 -8.18 -3.77
C MET A 86 29.59 -8.74 -2.35
N ALA A 87 29.05 -9.94 -2.15
CA ALA A 87 29.03 -10.59 -0.84
C ALA A 87 30.35 -11.29 -0.47
N SER A 88 31.12 -11.72 -1.47
CA SER A 88 32.45 -12.34 -1.31
C SER A 88 33.17 -12.37 -2.67
N GLY A 89 34.47 -12.70 -2.67
CA GLY A 89 35.26 -12.92 -3.89
C GLY A 89 35.64 -11.65 -4.67
N ALA A 90 35.48 -10.46 -4.10
CA ALA A 90 35.90 -9.23 -4.75
C ALA A 90 37.44 -9.08 -4.82
N THR A 91 37.92 -8.55 -5.95
CA THR A 91 39.23 -7.92 -6.14
C THR A 91 39.07 -6.40 -6.10
N VAL A 92 40.18 -5.66 -6.01
CA VAL A 92 40.16 -4.19 -6.02
C VAL A 92 39.45 -3.66 -7.27
N GLU A 93 39.79 -4.19 -8.45
CA GLU A 93 39.28 -3.75 -9.75
C GLU A 93 37.81 -4.09 -9.92
N SER A 94 37.39 -5.30 -9.53
CA SER A 94 35.99 -5.71 -9.63
C SER A 94 35.10 -4.90 -8.69
N CYS A 95 35.59 -4.57 -7.49
CA CYS A 95 34.85 -3.75 -6.54
C CYS A 95 34.76 -2.29 -6.97
N VAL A 96 35.87 -1.70 -7.41
CA VAL A 96 35.91 -0.36 -7.99
C VAL A 96 35.04 -0.28 -9.24
N GLY A 97 35.10 -1.28 -10.11
CA GLY A 97 34.30 -1.37 -11.33
C GLY A 97 32.81 -1.45 -11.02
N ALA A 98 32.42 -2.29 -10.05
CA ALA A 98 31.03 -2.38 -9.59
C ALA A 98 30.53 -1.07 -8.98
N ALA A 99 31.34 -0.42 -8.14
CA ALA A 99 31.00 0.87 -7.56
C ALA A 99 30.88 1.97 -8.63
N LYS A 100 31.80 2.00 -9.60
CA LYS A 100 31.76 2.92 -10.74
C LYS A 100 30.54 2.69 -11.63
N ALA A 101 30.20 1.44 -11.92
CA ALA A 101 28.99 1.07 -12.66
C ALA A 101 27.70 1.46 -11.92
N ALA A 102 27.73 1.43 -10.59
CA ALA A 102 26.65 1.91 -9.72
C ALA A 102 26.66 3.45 -9.53
N GLY A 103 27.60 4.18 -10.14
CA GLY A 103 27.73 5.64 -10.02
C GLY A 103 28.20 6.12 -8.64
N LEU A 104 28.87 5.27 -7.87
CA LEU A 104 29.31 5.53 -6.50
C LEU A 104 30.75 6.05 -6.48
N SER A 105 31.02 7.07 -5.67
CA SER A 105 32.34 7.75 -5.62
C SER A 105 33.43 6.91 -4.96
N TYR A 106 33.05 5.96 -4.09
CA TYR A 106 33.96 5.13 -3.33
C TYR A 106 33.57 3.66 -3.40
N ALA A 107 34.59 2.83 -3.52
CA ALA A 107 34.53 1.39 -3.30
C ALA A 107 35.28 1.06 -2.00
N GLY A 108 34.75 0.13 -1.21
CA GLY A 108 35.35 -0.34 0.02
C GLY A 108 35.41 -1.85 0.04
N LEU A 109 36.62 -2.39 0.17
CA LEU A 109 36.83 -3.82 0.32
C LEU A 109 36.99 -4.18 1.79
N GLN A 110 36.26 -5.20 2.25
CA GLN A 110 36.28 -5.69 3.62
C GLN A 110 36.44 -7.20 3.68
N TYR A 111 37.05 -7.68 4.78
CA TYR A 111 37.06 -9.08 5.16
C TYR A 111 37.51 -10.04 4.03
N GLY A 112 38.51 -9.61 3.24
CA GLY A 112 39.13 -10.47 2.25
C GLY A 112 38.28 -10.73 1.00
N GLY A 113 37.18 -10.02 0.78
CA GLY A 113 36.42 -10.17 -0.47
C GLY A 113 35.00 -9.62 -0.49
N GLU A 114 34.53 -8.97 0.57
CA GLU A 114 33.29 -8.20 0.49
C GLU A 114 33.53 -6.89 -0.24
N CYS A 115 32.57 -6.48 -1.07
CA CYS A 115 32.60 -5.20 -1.75
C CYS A 115 31.41 -4.33 -1.33
N TRP A 116 31.74 -3.14 -0.86
CA TRP A 116 30.81 -2.11 -0.45
C TRP A 116 31.01 -0.85 -1.28
N GLY A 117 29.93 -0.14 -1.57
CA GLY A 117 29.94 1.09 -2.35
C GLY A 117 29.17 2.20 -1.65
N GLY A 118 29.57 3.44 -1.92
CA GLY A 118 28.91 4.62 -1.41
C GLY A 118 29.53 5.90 -1.95
N SER A 119 28.84 7.01 -1.77
CA SER A 119 29.28 8.32 -2.30
C SER A 119 29.86 9.24 -1.22
N THR A 120 29.87 8.81 0.04
CA THR A 120 30.43 9.52 1.18
C THR A 120 31.16 8.56 2.12
N LEU A 121 32.35 8.95 2.58
CA LEU A 121 33.10 8.19 3.56
C LEU A 121 32.70 8.66 4.96
N GLY A 122 31.61 8.11 5.51
CA GLY A 122 31.21 8.34 6.90
C GLY A 122 32.05 7.56 7.91
N TYR A 123 33.35 7.37 7.62
CA TYR A 123 34.27 6.55 8.40
C TYR A 123 35.40 7.37 9.03
N THR A 124 36.00 6.83 10.08
CA THR A 124 37.23 7.37 10.67
C THR A 124 38.44 6.67 10.06
N ALA A 125 39.40 7.44 9.53
CA ALA A 125 40.64 6.91 9.00
C ALA A 125 41.49 6.29 10.11
N VAL A 126 42.12 5.16 9.81
CA VAL A 126 43.03 4.43 10.70
C VAL A 126 44.31 4.03 9.96
N SER A 127 45.24 3.39 10.68
CA SER A 127 46.48 2.91 10.09
C SER A 127 46.20 1.93 8.95
N SER A 128 46.94 2.04 7.85
CA SER A 128 46.85 1.11 6.71
C SER A 128 47.14 -0.33 7.11
N SER A 129 47.92 -0.56 8.19
CA SER A 129 48.20 -1.89 8.72
C SER A 129 46.95 -2.63 9.23
N GLU A 130 45.87 -1.93 9.56
CA GLU A 130 44.60 -2.53 9.99
C GLU A 130 43.77 -3.07 8.81
N CYS A 131 44.08 -2.63 7.59
CA CYS A 131 43.58 -3.20 6.34
C CYS A 131 44.69 -4.01 5.70
N SER A 132 45.03 -5.16 6.26
CA SER A 132 46.13 -6.01 5.79
C SER A 132 45.68 -7.39 5.29
N MET A 133 44.36 -7.62 5.18
CA MET A 133 43.81 -8.89 4.76
C MET A 133 43.91 -9.05 3.23
N PRO A 134 44.57 -10.09 2.71
CA PRO A 134 44.62 -10.33 1.28
C PRO A 134 43.24 -10.61 0.68
N CYS A 135 43.02 -10.27 -0.58
CA CYS A 135 41.80 -10.65 -1.29
C CYS A 135 41.76 -12.17 -1.53
N SER A 136 40.63 -12.80 -1.23
CA SER A 136 40.39 -14.22 -1.45
C SER A 136 40.43 -14.62 -2.92
N ALA A 137 40.05 -13.70 -3.81
CA ALA A 137 40.11 -13.90 -5.26
C ALA A 137 41.47 -13.49 -5.87
N ASN A 138 42.28 -12.69 -5.17
CA ASN A 138 43.63 -12.33 -5.59
C ASN A 138 44.54 -12.03 -4.37
N ALA A 139 45.34 -13.00 -3.96
CA ALA A 139 46.19 -12.86 -2.77
C ALA A 139 47.30 -11.80 -2.90
N ALA A 140 47.54 -11.26 -4.10
CA ALA A 140 48.49 -10.16 -4.32
C ALA A 140 47.90 -8.77 -3.97
N GLU A 141 46.60 -8.67 -3.71
CA GLU A 141 45.88 -7.45 -3.37
C GLU A 141 45.38 -7.46 -1.92
N ILE A 142 45.01 -6.28 -1.41
CA ILE A 142 44.56 -6.08 -0.03
C ILE A 142 43.08 -5.67 0.01
N CYS A 143 42.25 -6.51 0.62
CA CYS A 143 40.79 -6.40 0.72
C CYS A 143 40.33 -6.09 2.15
N GLY A 144 40.89 -5.03 2.74
CA GLY A 144 40.48 -4.52 4.05
C GLY A 144 40.93 -5.40 5.22
N GLY A 145 40.04 -5.54 6.20
CA GLY A 145 40.25 -6.34 7.42
C GLY A 145 38.93 -6.56 8.16
N VAL A 146 39.01 -7.09 9.39
CA VAL A 146 37.82 -7.33 10.21
C VAL A 146 37.22 -5.99 10.64
N TRP A 147 36.04 -5.63 10.09
CA TRP A 147 35.43 -4.29 10.26
C TRP A 147 36.39 -3.15 9.88
N ARG A 148 37.21 -3.38 8.85
CA ARG A 148 38.13 -2.39 8.28
C ARG A 148 37.99 -2.39 6.77
N ASN A 149 37.74 -1.22 6.19
CA ASN A 149 37.56 -1.07 4.75
C ASN A 149 38.83 -0.49 4.11
N SER A 150 39.38 -1.18 3.12
CA SER A 150 40.31 -0.59 2.15
C SER A 150 39.49 0.24 1.16
N ILE A 151 39.63 1.56 1.20
CA ILE A 151 38.81 2.47 0.39
C ILE A 151 39.54 2.92 -0.86
N TYR A 152 38.85 2.91 -1.98
CA TYR A 152 39.32 3.39 -3.27
C TYR A 152 38.34 4.42 -3.84
N SER A 153 38.84 5.55 -4.35
CA SER A 153 38.05 6.45 -5.18
C SER A 153 37.81 5.79 -6.54
N THR A 154 36.62 5.94 -7.12
CA THR A 154 36.30 5.32 -8.42
C THR A 154 36.63 6.23 -9.62
N ASN A 155 37.19 7.43 -9.33
CA ASN A 155 37.39 8.53 -10.28
C ASN A 155 36.21 8.72 -11.25
N ALA A 156 35.00 8.37 -10.81
CA ALA A 156 33.79 8.57 -11.57
C ALA A 156 33.64 10.08 -11.72
N THR A 157 33.70 10.58 -12.96
CA THR A 157 33.21 11.92 -13.27
C THR A 157 31.80 11.98 -12.70
N PRO A 158 31.49 12.88 -11.76
CA PRO A 158 30.15 12.95 -11.22
C PRO A 158 29.24 13.12 -12.43
N ALA A 159 28.29 12.20 -12.64
CA ALA A 159 27.11 12.52 -13.43
C ALA A 159 26.65 13.89 -12.93
N PRO A 160 26.33 14.85 -13.82
CA PRO A 160 26.12 16.25 -13.46
C PRO A 160 25.33 16.26 -12.17
N THR A 161 25.99 16.75 -11.12
CA THR A 161 25.42 16.78 -9.78
C THR A 161 24.00 17.27 -9.95
N PRO A 162 22.94 16.47 -9.65
CA PRO A 162 21.65 17.09 -9.49
C PRO A 162 21.92 18.18 -8.47
N THR A 163 21.77 19.44 -8.88
CA THR A 163 21.83 20.63 -8.01
C THR A 163 21.36 20.18 -6.65
N PRO A 164 22.17 20.32 -5.56
CA PRO A 164 21.95 19.62 -4.32
C PRO A 164 20.46 19.53 -4.11
N THR A 165 19.87 18.33 -4.27
CA THR A 165 18.52 18.15 -3.77
C THR A 165 18.71 18.59 -2.34
N PRO A 166 18.09 19.72 -1.91
CA PRO A 166 18.22 20.15 -0.52
C PRO A 166 17.99 18.89 0.29
N THR A 167 18.77 18.60 1.35
CA THR A 167 18.40 17.62 2.40
C THR A 167 16.90 17.50 2.34
N PRO A 168 16.27 16.39 1.83
CA PRO A 168 14.93 16.47 1.25
C PRO A 168 14.18 17.38 2.16
N THR A 169 13.90 18.61 1.72
CA THR A 169 13.34 19.61 2.64
C THR A 169 12.09 18.92 3.07
N PRO A 170 12.02 18.37 4.30
CA PRO A 170 11.38 17.09 4.58
C PRO A 170 10.02 17.15 3.92
N THR A 171 9.82 16.57 2.70
CA THR A 171 8.83 17.08 1.71
C THR A 171 7.76 17.85 2.43
N PRO A 172 7.85 19.20 2.54
CA PRO A 172 7.51 19.97 3.76
C PRO A 172 6.39 19.23 4.44
N THR A 173 6.67 18.43 5.50
CA THR A 173 5.73 17.44 6.06
C THR A 173 4.37 18.06 5.89
N PRO A 174 3.53 17.60 4.93
CA PRO A 174 2.40 18.40 4.50
C PRO A 174 1.70 18.78 5.79
N PRO A 175 1.52 20.09 6.08
CA PRO A 175 1.22 20.50 7.43
C PRO A 175 0.09 19.60 7.92
N ARG A 176 0.30 18.94 9.07
CA ARG A 176 -0.75 18.19 9.77
C ARG A 176 -1.78 19.23 10.25
N GLY A 177 -2.43 19.86 9.30
CA GLY A 177 -3.56 20.74 9.44
C GLY A 177 -4.81 19.87 9.33
N GLY A 178 -5.90 20.33 9.91
CA GLY A 178 -7.20 19.67 9.86
C GLY A 178 -7.84 19.61 8.46
N VAL A 179 -7.04 19.35 7.42
CA VAL A 179 -7.47 19.14 6.04
C VAL A 179 -7.74 17.66 5.85
N LEU A 180 -8.97 17.32 5.50
CA LEU A 180 -9.36 15.94 5.30
C LEU A 180 -8.56 15.27 4.16
N ALA A 181 -8.39 13.96 4.27
CA ALA A 181 -7.78 13.09 3.27
C ALA A 181 -8.46 13.24 1.91
N PHE A 182 -9.78 13.41 1.95
CA PHE A 182 -10.64 13.87 0.87
C PHE A 182 -11.89 14.50 1.53
N PRO A 183 -12.65 15.33 0.80
CA PRO A 183 -13.91 15.88 1.28
C PRO A 183 -14.87 14.79 1.72
N GLY A 184 -15.48 14.95 2.89
CA GLY A 184 -16.34 13.93 3.47
C GLY A 184 -15.59 12.76 4.12
N ALA A 185 -14.25 12.75 4.15
CA ALA A 185 -13.53 11.74 4.91
C ALA A 185 -13.86 11.87 6.41
N GLU A 186 -14.27 10.76 7.00
CA GLU A 186 -14.52 10.61 8.43
C GLU A 186 -13.61 9.52 9.01
N GLY A 187 -13.63 9.35 10.33
CA GLY A 187 -12.87 8.27 10.96
C GLY A 187 -11.43 8.65 11.32
N GLY A 188 -10.68 7.69 11.85
CA GLY A 188 -9.35 7.89 12.44
C GLY A 188 -8.29 8.28 11.44
N GLY A 189 -8.43 7.79 10.21
CA GLY A 189 -7.58 8.11 9.07
C GLY A 189 -8.01 9.36 8.31
N ALA A 190 -9.10 10.05 8.70
CA ALA A 190 -9.67 11.16 7.93
C ALA A 190 -8.71 12.31 7.65
N LEU A 191 -7.62 12.44 8.41
CA LEU A 191 -6.57 13.46 8.23
C LEU A 191 -5.28 12.88 7.64
N SER A 192 -5.33 11.66 7.10
CA SER A 192 -4.21 11.05 6.38
C SER A 192 -3.78 11.94 5.23
N LEU A 193 -2.49 12.18 5.12
CA LEU A 193 -1.96 13.04 4.07
C LEU A 193 -1.99 12.35 2.70
N GLY A 194 -1.96 11.01 2.68
CA GLY A 194 -1.78 10.25 1.45
C GLY A 194 -0.62 10.78 0.62
N GLY A 195 -0.79 10.83 -0.70
CA GLY A 195 0.17 11.36 -1.66
C GLY A 195 0.20 12.88 -1.83
N ARG A 196 -0.49 13.66 -0.98
CA ARG A 196 -0.64 15.12 -1.15
C ARG A 196 0.71 15.83 -1.16
N GLY A 197 0.86 16.79 -2.08
CA GLY A 197 2.11 17.54 -2.28
C GLY A 197 3.23 16.73 -2.96
N GLY A 198 2.95 15.47 -3.29
CA GLY A 198 3.87 14.55 -3.94
C GLY A 198 3.76 14.50 -5.46
N ARG A 199 4.43 13.50 -6.02
CA ARG A 199 4.39 13.19 -7.45
C ARG A 199 3.04 12.59 -7.83
N VAL A 200 2.48 13.00 -8.96
CA VAL A 200 1.40 12.24 -9.60
C VAL A 200 2.03 11.23 -10.55
N ILE A 201 1.75 9.95 -10.35
CA ILE A 201 2.32 8.86 -11.15
C ILE A 201 1.18 8.17 -11.90
N PRO A 202 1.10 8.33 -13.23
CA PRO A 202 0.14 7.62 -14.05
C PRO A 202 0.45 6.13 -14.09
N VAL A 203 -0.56 5.31 -13.81
CA VAL A 203 -0.58 3.89 -14.13
C VAL A 203 -1.07 3.74 -15.56
N THR A 204 -0.16 3.31 -16.44
CA THR A 204 -0.32 3.29 -17.90
C THR A 204 -0.37 1.87 -18.48
N THR A 205 -0.21 0.84 -17.65
CA THR A 205 -0.26 -0.55 -18.08
C THR A 205 -0.98 -1.42 -17.03
N LEU A 206 -1.61 -2.49 -17.51
CA LEU A 206 -2.22 -3.54 -16.68
C LEU A 206 -1.24 -4.66 -16.31
N ALA A 207 0.02 -4.55 -16.74
CA ALA A 207 1.08 -5.47 -16.31
C ALA A 207 1.26 -5.40 -14.79
N ASP A 208 1.59 -6.54 -14.17
CA ASP A 208 1.87 -6.62 -12.73
C ASP A 208 3.03 -5.68 -12.32
N SER A 209 4.12 -5.72 -13.07
CA SER A 209 5.38 -5.03 -12.75
C SER A 209 5.95 -4.28 -13.97
N GLY A 210 7.01 -3.51 -13.72
CA GLY A 210 7.66 -2.66 -14.72
C GLY A 210 7.13 -1.23 -14.73
N SER A 211 7.76 -0.39 -15.56
CA SER A 211 7.40 1.03 -15.65
C SER A 211 5.93 1.22 -16.03
N GLY A 212 5.26 2.14 -15.35
CA GLY A 212 3.84 2.44 -15.57
C GLY A 212 2.86 1.45 -14.92
N SER A 213 3.32 0.42 -14.21
CA SER A 213 2.41 -0.48 -13.48
C SER A 213 1.92 0.12 -12.16
N LEU A 214 0.81 -0.41 -11.63
CA LEU A 214 0.32 -0.05 -10.29
C LEU A 214 1.38 -0.34 -9.22
N ARG A 215 2.07 -1.47 -9.32
CA ARG A 215 3.17 -1.84 -8.43
C ARG A 215 4.27 -0.78 -8.43
N ALA A 216 4.73 -0.35 -9.61
CA ALA A 216 5.76 0.67 -9.72
C ALA A 216 5.35 1.99 -9.05
N CYS A 217 4.08 2.38 -9.12
CA CYS A 217 3.58 3.55 -8.40
C CYS A 217 3.52 3.33 -6.89
N MET A 218 2.91 2.22 -6.44
CA MET A 218 2.68 1.94 -5.03
C MET A 218 3.98 1.66 -4.27
N GLU A 219 5.00 1.10 -4.90
CA GLU A 219 6.27 0.78 -4.25
C GLU A 219 7.29 1.94 -4.34
N ALA A 220 7.02 2.96 -5.16
CA ALA A 220 7.89 4.13 -5.31
C ALA A 220 8.14 4.86 -3.99
N SER A 221 9.31 5.51 -3.89
CA SER A 221 9.68 6.35 -2.76
C SER A 221 9.12 7.78 -2.89
N GLY A 222 9.03 8.45 -1.74
CA GLY A 222 8.50 9.82 -1.61
C GLY A 222 6.97 9.89 -1.68
N PRO A 223 6.36 11.05 -1.35
CA PRO A 223 4.92 11.23 -1.50
C PRO A 223 4.46 11.04 -2.94
N ARG A 224 3.44 10.20 -3.16
CA ARG A 224 2.92 9.93 -4.50
C ARG A 224 1.42 9.61 -4.55
N THR A 225 0.80 10.02 -5.65
CA THR A 225 -0.59 9.70 -6.01
C THR A 225 -0.62 8.89 -7.29
N CYS A 226 -1.13 7.67 -7.23
CA CYS A 226 -1.39 6.81 -8.38
C CYS A 226 -2.72 7.23 -9.03
N VAL A 227 -2.66 7.70 -10.27
CA VAL A 227 -3.83 7.96 -11.13
C VAL A 227 -3.82 6.98 -12.29
N PHE A 228 -4.97 6.59 -12.81
CA PHE A 228 -5.05 5.53 -13.82
C PHE A 228 -5.40 6.10 -15.19
N THR A 229 -4.59 5.77 -16.19
CA THR A 229 -4.86 6.07 -17.60
C THR A 229 -5.20 4.82 -18.40
N VAL A 230 -5.40 3.70 -17.70
CA VAL A 230 -5.86 2.43 -18.23
C VAL A 230 -6.97 1.89 -17.34
N SER A 231 -7.80 1.02 -17.90
CA SER A 231 -8.88 0.33 -17.20
C SER A 231 -8.78 -1.16 -17.48
N GLY A 232 -9.16 -2.00 -16.53
CA GLY A 232 -9.12 -3.44 -16.71
C GLY A 232 -8.61 -4.19 -15.49
N THR A 233 -8.15 -5.41 -15.72
CA THR A 233 -7.69 -6.32 -14.67
C THR A 233 -6.17 -6.40 -14.66
N ILE A 234 -5.57 -6.10 -13.52
CA ILE A 234 -4.17 -6.33 -13.20
C ILE A 234 -4.09 -7.68 -12.49
N ASN A 235 -3.44 -8.66 -13.12
CA ASN A 235 -3.20 -9.97 -12.52
C ASN A 235 -1.83 -9.95 -11.84
N LEU A 236 -1.81 -10.06 -10.51
CA LEU A 236 -0.56 -10.07 -9.77
C LEU A 236 0.08 -11.45 -9.79
N SER A 237 1.41 -11.49 -9.86
CA SER A 237 2.21 -12.70 -9.61
C SER A 237 2.60 -12.83 -8.13
N SER A 238 2.65 -11.71 -7.40
CA SER A 238 3.00 -11.62 -5.98
C SER A 238 2.33 -10.41 -5.32
N TYR A 239 2.33 -10.33 -4.00
CA TYR A 239 1.77 -9.18 -3.30
C TYR A 239 2.52 -7.88 -3.61
N ILE A 240 1.83 -6.74 -3.61
CA ILE A 240 2.46 -5.41 -3.70
C ILE A 240 2.89 -4.98 -2.30
N SER A 241 4.17 -4.60 -2.17
CA SER A 241 4.81 -4.33 -0.87
C SER A 241 5.00 -2.83 -0.65
N VAL A 242 4.08 -2.21 0.10
CA VAL A 242 4.10 -0.76 0.35
C VAL A 242 4.89 -0.46 1.64
N GLY A 243 6.20 -0.24 1.46
CA GLY A 243 7.11 0.19 2.54
C GLY A 243 7.30 1.71 2.67
N ASN A 244 6.98 2.47 1.61
CA ASN A 244 7.21 3.92 1.57
C ASN A 244 5.93 4.70 1.92
N PRO A 245 5.98 5.68 2.85
CA PRO A 245 4.79 6.39 3.35
C PRO A 245 4.26 7.41 2.32
N TYR A 246 3.11 8.03 2.61
CA TYR A 246 2.50 9.08 1.80
C TYR A 246 2.08 8.58 0.41
N LEU A 247 1.05 7.72 0.40
CA LEU A 247 0.51 7.09 -0.81
C LEU A 247 -0.98 7.42 -0.96
N THR A 248 -1.40 7.89 -2.14
CA THR A 248 -2.82 7.85 -2.55
C THR A 248 -2.96 6.96 -3.77
N VAL A 249 -3.87 5.99 -3.74
CA VAL A 249 -4.32 5.23 -4.92
C VAL A 249 -5.72 5.70 -5.27
N ALA A 250 -5.85 6.43 -6.38
CA ALA A 250 -7.08 7.09 -6.80
C ALA A 250 -7.79 6.28 -7.91
N GLY A 251 -8.38 5.14 -7.55
CA GLY A 251 -9.05 4.23 -8.50
C GLY A 251 -10.18 4.88 -9.29
N GLN A 252 -10.82 5.92 -8.74
CA GLN A 252 -11.90 6.66 -9.40
C GLN A 252 -11.43 7.42 -10.65
N THR A 253 -10.13 7.56 -10.87
CA THR A 253 -9.59 8.17 -12.10
C THR A 253 -9.52 7.22 -13.28
N ALA A 254 -9.64 5.91 -13.05
CA ALA A 254 -9.57 4.92 -14.10
C ALA A 254 -10.72 5.09 -15.10
N PRO A 255 -10.44 5.03 -16.42
CA PRO A 255 -11.49 5.14 -17.43
C PRO A 255 -12.38 3.89 -17.48
N GLY A 256 -13.38 3.87 -18.37
CA GLY A 256 -14.16 2.67 -18.67
C GLY A 256 -14.89 2.10 -17.45
N GLY A 257 -14.67 0.82 -17.15
CA GLY A 257 -15.20 0.11 -15.98
C GLY A 257 -14.31 0.18 -14.73
N GLY A 258 -13.26 0.99 -14.74
CA GLY A 258 -12.34 1.17 -13.62
C GLY A 258 -11.18 0.16 -13.59
N ILE A 259 -10.65 -0.09 -12.39
CA ILE A 259 -9.50 -0.98 -12.16
C ILE A 259 -9.85 -2.09 -11.20
N GLN A 260 -9.43 -3.29 -11.57
CA GLN A 260 -9.51 -4.50 -10.77
C GLN A 260 -8.14 -5.13 -10.61
N VAL A 261 -7.84 -5.57 -9.41
CA VAL A 261 -6.63 -6.30 -9.06
C VAL A 261 -7.03 -7.72 -8.68
N VAL A 262 -6.42 -8.69 -9.36
CA VAL A 262 -6.66 -10.11 -9.12
C VAL A 262 -5.36 -10.74 -8.64
N SER A 263 -5.41 -11.39 -7.48
CA SER A 263 -4.27 -12.09 -6.90
C SER A 263 -4.40 -13.61 -7.09
N PRO A 264 -3.28 -14.35 -7.09
CA PRO A 264 -3.29 -15.80 -7.16
C PRO A 264 -4.14 -16.39 -6.03
N ARG A 265 -5.03 -17.31 -6.38
CA ARG A 265 -6.19 -17.71 -5.58
C ARG A 265 -5.90 -18.62 -4.36
N ALA A 266 -4.64 -19.00 -4.14
CA ALA A 266 -4.30 -20.17 -3.33
C ALA A 266 -3.24 -19.94 -2.23
N SER A 267 -2.90 -18.70 -1.90
CA SER A 267 -2.01 -18.43 -0.76
C SER A 267 -2.69 -17.52 0.26
N ASP A 268 -2.49 -17.80 1.55
CA ASP A 268 -2.79 -16.91 2.68
C ASP A 268 -1.94 -15.61 2.66
N SER A 269 -1.40 -15.25 1.49
CA SER A 269 -0.61 -14.05 1.29
C SER A 269 -1.50 -12.83 1.10
N ALA A 270 -0.95 -11.67 1.45
CA ALA A 270 -1.62 -10.41 1.19
C ALA A 270 -1.77 -10.15 -0.32
N THR A 271 -2.71 -9.31 -0.74
CA THR A 271 -2.64 -8.66 -2.07
C THR A 271 -1.83 -7.38 -1.98
N PHE A 272 -2.19 -6.53 -1.02
CA PHE A 272 -1.45 -5.35 -0.64
C PHE A 272 -0.92 -5.51 0.77
N TRP A 273 0.39 -5.59 0.91
CA TRP A 273 1.05 -5.50 2.20
C TRP A 273 1.42 -4.04 2.46
N ILE A 274 0.77 -3.41 3.43
CA ILE A 274 0.97 -2.00 3.76
C ILE A 274 1.65 -1.92 5.14
N GLY A 275 2.95 -1.65 5.12
CA GLY A 275 3.81 -1.63 6.31
C GLY A 275 4.40 -0.26 6.61
N THR A 276 3.65 0.81 6.32
CA THR A 276 4.07 2.23 6.39
C THR A 276 2.88 3.12 6.74
N HIS A 277 3.01 4.44 6.81
CA HIS A 277 1.92 5.34 7.23
C HIS A 277 1.42 6.31 6.14
N ASP A 278 0.30 6.98 6.45
CA ASP A 278 -0.35 7.98 5.58
C ASP A 278 -0.68 7.40 4.20
N THR A 279 -1.51 6.36 4.18
CA THR A 279 -1.95 5.73 2.93
C THR A 279 -3.46 5.87 2.74
N ILE A 280 -3.86 6.18 1.51
CA ILE A 280 -5.25 6.30 1.06
C ILE A 280 -5.42 5.40 -0.16
N VAL A 281 -6.40 4.49 -0.14
CA VAL A 281 -6.75 3.65 -1.29
C VAL A 281 -8.25 3.74 -1.52
N ARG A 282 -8.66 4.13 -2.73
CA ARG A 282 -10.07 4.32 -3.07
C ARG A 282 -10.47 3.75 -4.42
N TYR A 283 -11.74 3.34 -4.55
CA TYR A 283 -12.40 2.99 -5.81
C TYR A 283 -11.66 1.97 -6.69
N ILE A 284 -11.00 1.00 -6.06
CA ILE A 284 -10.47 -0.17 -6.75
C ILE A 284 -11.26 -1.42 -6.36
N ARG A 285 -11.16 -2.44 -7.21
CA ARG A 285 -11.69 -3.78 -6.93
C ARG A 285 -10.54 -4.73 -6.65
N VAL A 286 -10.67 -5.55 -5.63
CA VAL A 286 -9.71 -6.61 -5.31
C VAL A 286 -10.45 -7.93 -5.27
N ARG A 287 -10.04 -8.88 -6.12
CA ARG A 287 -10.72 -10.17 -6.24
C ARG A 287 -9.71 -11.32 -6.10
N GLY A 288 -10.06 -12.32 -5.30
CA GLY A 288 -9.19 -13.47 -5.07
C GLY A 288 -7.99 -13.14 -4.18
N GLY A 289 -7.17 -14.15 -3.91
CA GLY A 289 -6.01 -14.06 -3.01
C GLY A 289 -6.34 -14.42 -1.57
N GLY A 290 -5.37 -14.33 -0.67
CA GLY A 290 -5.55 -14.52 0.78
C GLY A 290 -6.21 -13.30 1.41
N THR A 291 -5.38 -12.36 1.87
CA THR A 291 -5.83 -11.12 2.53
C THR A 291 -5.63 -9.90 1.61
N PRO A 292 -6.67 -9.42 0.89
CA PRO A 292 -6.63 -8.19 0.11
C PRO A 292 -5.81 -7.05 0.71
N PHE A 293 -6.08 -6.66 1.96
CA PHE A 293 -5.34 -5.60 2.65
C PHE A 293 -4.78 -6.07 3.98
N SER A 294 -3.45 -6.02 4.09
CA SER A 294 -2.71 -6.36 5.29
C SER A 294 -1.96 -5.13 5.80
N TYR A 295 -2.47 -4.49 6.84
CA TYR A 295 -1.84 -3.36 7.54
C TYR A 295 -0.99 -3.86 8.70
N GLN A 296 0.28 -4.15 8.39
CA GLN A 296 1.25 -4.61 9.38
C GLN A 296 2.67 -4.33 8.89
N PRO A 297 3.64 -4.07 9.79
CA PRO A 297 4.99 -3.70 9.39
C PRO A 297 5.70 -4.81 8.61
N LEU A 298 6.47 -4.42 7.58
CA LEU A 298 7.37 -5.31 6.87
C LEU A 298 8.49 -5.81 7.79
N SER A 299 8.99 -7.02 7.56
CA SER A 299 10.14 -7.53 8.32
C SER A 299 11.41 -6.74 7.96
N GLY A 300 12.19 -6.35 8.96
CA GLY A 300 13.51 -5.72 8.75
C GLY A 300 13.51 -4.23 8.40
N THR A 301 12.37 -3.53 8.36
CA THR A 301 12.29 -2.12 7.92
C THR A 301 12.46 -1.07 9.02
N GLY A 302 12.64 -1.44 10.30
CA GLY A 302 12.80 -0.47 11.39
C GLY A 302 11.60 0.47 11.61
N LEU A 303 11.82 1.56 12.37
CA LEU A 303 10.84 2.32 13.18
C LEU A 303 9.66 3.09 12.55
N ASN A 304 9.13 2.71 11.38
CA ASN A 304 8.06 3.47 10.69
C ASN A 304 6.71 2.72 10.65
N GLY A 305 5.91 2.88 11.70
CA GLY A 305 4.63 2.17 11.86
C GLY A 305 3.58 2.36 10.77
N ALA A 306 2.60 1.44 10.76
CA ALA A 306 1.40 1.52 9.95
C ALA A 306 0.32 2.34 10.68
N TYR A 307 0.13 3.60 10.33
CA TYR A 307 -0.86 4.48 10.95
C TYR A 307 -1.39 5.50 9.93
N SER A 308 -2.49 6.19 10.25
CA SER A 308 -3.14 7.16 9.36
C SER A 308 -3.54 6.53 8.01
N HIS A 309 -4.36 5.48 8.06
CA HIS A 309 -4.80 4.74 6.89
C HIS A 309 -6.25 5.05 6.53
N VAL A 310 -6.53 5.17 5.24
CA VAL A 310 -7.88 5.20 4.71
C VAL A 310 -8.04 4.17 3.60
N LEU A 311 -9.00 3.27 3.79
CA LEU A 311 -9.53 2.41 2.74
C LEU A 311 -11.00 2.81 2.53
N ASP A 312 -11.32 3.37 1.38
CA ASP A 312 -12.63 3.96 1.13
C ASP A 312 -13.21 3.56 -0.24
N HIS A 313 -14.49 3.16 -0.32
CA HIS A 313 -15.13 2.77 -1.59
C HIS A 313 -14.37 1.67 -2.35
N VAL A 314 -13.89 0.65 -1.64
CA VAL A 314 -13.19 -0.50 -2.24
C VAL A 314 -14.09 -1.75 -2.23
N SER A 315 -14.12 -2.46 -3.34
CA SER A 315 -14.79 -3.77 -3.44
C SER A 315 -13.78 -4.89 -3.18
N MET A 316 -14.02 -5.76 -2.19
CA MET A 316 -13.19 -6.93 -1.87
C MET A 316 -14.02 -8.20 -1.90
N GLN A 317 -13.61 -9.14 -2.76
CA GLN A 317 -14.35 -10.39 -2.96
C GLN A 317 -13.41 -11.56 -3.10
N TYR A 318 -13.92 -12.74 -2.77
CA TYR A 318 -13.19 -13.99 -2.92
C TYR A 318 -11.88 -14.03 -2.10
N CYS A 319 -11.90 -13.46 -0.90
CA CYS A 319 -10.78 -13.55 0.04
C CYS A 319 -10.66 -14.99 0.56
N GLY A 320 -9.46 -15.56 0.51
CA GLY A 320 -9.14 -16.89 1.04
C GLY A 320 -8.90 -16.89 2.55
N ASN A 321 -8.49 -15.76 3.12
CA ASN A 321 -8.40 -15.54 4.56
C ASN A 321 -9.26 -14.31 4.96
N ASP A 322 -8.87 -13.55 5.99
CA ASP A 322 -9.48 -12.26 6.31
C ASP A 322 -9.30 -11.30 5.13
N CYS A 323 -10.34 -10.63 4.66
CA CYS A 323 -10.24 -9.62 3.61
C CYS A 323 -9.37 -8.44 4.03
N ILE A 324 -9.52 -8.04 5.29
CA ILE A 324 -8.70 -7.00 5.92
C ILE A 324 -8.10 -7.53 7.21
N SER A 325 -6.79 -7.30 7.37
CA SER A 325 -6.08 -7.53 8.61
C SER A 325 -5.36 -6.26 9.05
N VAL A 326 -5.66 -5.78 10.25
CA VAL A 326 -4.91 -4.71 10.93
C VAL A 326 -4.22 -5.33 12.14
N SER A 327 -2.91 -5.60 12.01
CA SER A 327 -2.15 -6.41 12.97
C SER A 327 -0.95 -5.66 13.54
N GLN A 328 -0.67 -5.88 14.82
CA GLN A 328 0.41 -5.26 15.59
C GLN A 328 1.31 -6.33 16.21
N PRO A 329 2.40 -6.72 15.54
CA PRO A 329 3.37 -7.64 16.11
C PRO A 329 3.97 -7.12 17.44
N ALA A 330 4.14 -8.01 18.42
CA ALA A 330 4.73 -7.70 19.72
C ALA A 330 6.12 -7.07 19.59
N GLY A 331 6.38 -6.00 20.35
CA GLY A 331 7.63 -5.23 20.26
C GLY A 331 7.81 -4.39 18.99
N ARG A 332 6.76 -4.25 18.15
CA ARG A 332 6.75 -3.40 16.94
C ARG A 332 5.65 -2.32 17.03
N TYR A 333 5.48 -1.53 15.97
CA TYR A 333 4.61 -0.34 15.91
C TYR A 333 3.12 -0.59 16.15
N ILE A 334 2.45 0.49 16.56
CA ILE A 334 1.03 0.53 16.96
C ILE A 334 0.21 1.14 15.81
N ASN A 335 -0.81 0.41 15.34
CA ASN A 335 -1.76 0.94 14.36
C ASN A 335 -2.71 1.94 15.03
N ASN A 336 -2.73 3.18 14.52
CA ASN A 336 -3.57 4.26 15.02
C ASN A 336 -4.14 5.08 13.87
N GLY A 337 -5.36 5.59 14.03
CA GLY A 337 -5.98 6.45 13.00
C GLY A 337 -6.24 5.68 11.70
N VAL A 338 -7.02 4.61 11.77
CA VAL A 338 -7.41 3.80 10.61
C VAL A 338 -8.89 4.08 10.31
N THR A 339 -9.21 4.38 9.07
CA THR A 339 -10.59 4.47 8.54
C THR A 339 -10.78 3.38 7.51
N LEU A 340 -11.79 2.53 7.72
CA LEU A 340 -12.34 1.59 6.77
C LEU A 340 -13.78 2.03 6.46
N SER A 341 -14.01 2.59 5.27
CA SER A 341 -15.28 3.26 4.96
C SER A 341 -15.86 2.88 3.62
N TRP A 342 -17.20 2.84 3.53
CA TRP A 342 -17.90 2.64 2.25
C TRP A 342 -17.45 1.37 1.50
N LEU A 343 -17.08 0.32 2.23
CA LEU A 343 -16.53 -0.90 1.64
C LEU A 343 -17.64 -1.83 1.16
N LEU A 344 -17.38 -2.55 0.07
CA LEU A 344 -18.17 -3.71 -0.36
C LEU A 344 -17.31 -4.97 -0.17
N ASP A 345 -17.41 -5.59 1.00
CA ASP A 345 -16.62 -6.75 1.40
C ASP A 345 -17.53 -8.00 1.42
N ALA A 346 -17.27 -8.97 0.54
CA ALA A 346 -18.17 -10.12 0.42
C ALA A 346 -17.55 -11.41 -0.12
N GLU A 347 -18.25 -12.54 0.12
CA GLU A 347 -18.00 -13.85 -0.50
C GLU A 347 -16.58 -14.38 -0.27
N SER A 348 -16.21 -14.67 0.99
CA SER A 348 -14.97 -15.40 1.29
C SER A 348 -14.98 -16.81 0.67
N VAL A 349 -13.79 -17.28 0.32
CA VAL A 349 -13.53 -18.55 -0.39
C VAL A 349 -13.09 -19.60 0.61
N ASN A 350 -13.53 -20.83 0.38
CA ASN A 350 -13.06 -22.00 1.12
C ASN A 350 -11.71 -22.49 0.53
N THR A 351 -10.60 -22.04 1.12
CA THR A 351 -9.22 -22.37 0.70
C THR A 351 -8.44 -23.19 1.73
N SER A 352 -9.11 -23.80 2.72
CA SER A 352 -8.54 -24.42 3.96
C SER A 352 -8.14 -23.45 5.08
N SER A 353 -8.21 -22.14 4.83
CA SER A 353 -8.05 -21.05 5.80
C SER A 353 -9.39 -20.42 6.26
N ASN A 354 -9.34 -19.38 7.11
CA ASN A 354 -10.53 -18.76 7.70
C ASN A 354 -11.35 -17.99 6.67
N ARG A 355 -12.66 -18.25 6.59
CA ARG A 355 -13.59 -17.62 5.64
C ARG A 355 -14.14 -16.31 6.17
N THR A 356 -13.30 -15.35 6.51
CA THR A 356 -13.65 -14.23 7.40
C THR A 356 -13.70 -12.88 6.69
N ALA A 357 -14.41 -11.91 7.26
CA ALA A 357 -14.42 -10.55 6.71
C ALA A 357 -13.16 -9.79 7.16
N MET A 358 -12.99 -9.50 8.45
CA MET A 358 -11.82 -8.74 8.90
C MET A 358 -11.45 -8.90 10.37
N ILE A 359 -10.16 -8.68 10.64
CA ILE A 359 -9.60 -8.56 12.00
C ILE A 359 -9.04 -7.16 12.19
N LEU A 360 -9.47 -6.51 13.26
CA LEU A 360 -9.00 -5.20 13.70
C LEU A 360 -8.28 -5.34 15.04
N SER A 361 -7.01 -4.95 15.05
CA SER A 361 -6.12 -4.95 16.21
C SER A 361 -5.84 -6.34 16.77
N SER A 362 -5.18 -7.21 16.01
CA SER A 362 -4.58 -8.46 16.52
C SER A 362 -3.12 -8.26 16.91
N GLY A 363 -2.65 -8.96 17.95
CA GLY A 363 -1.28 -8.81 18.47
C GLY A 363 -1.22 -8.74 19.99
N ASP A 364 -0.33 -7.92 20.54
CA ASP A 364 -0.06 -7.82 21.98
C ASP A 364 -1.11 -6.96 22.72
N PRO A 365 -1.99 -7.56 23.56
CA PRO A 365 -3.04 -6.82 24.26
C PRO A 365 -2.50 -5.81 25.29
N SER A 366 -1.25 -5.95 25.75
CA SER A 366 -0.63 -4.98 26.67
C SER A 366 -0.46 -3.59 26.05
N LEU A 367 -0.47 -3.51 24.72
CA LEU A 367 -0.42 -2.26 23.98
C LEU A 367 -1.81 -1.63 23.75
N GLY A 368 -2.89 -2.28 24.20
CA GLY A 368 -4.27 -1.88 23.90
C GLY A 368 -4.61 -0.43 24.24
N ALA A 369 -4.09 0.12 25.34
CA ALA A 369 -4.32 1.52 25.70
C ALA A 369 -3.74 2.53 24.70
N GLN A 370 -2.76 2.14 23.90
CA GLN A 370 -2.09 2.97 22.90
C GLN A 370 -2.72 2.85 21.50
N VAL A 371 -3.57 1.83 21.30
CA VAL A 371 -4.32 1.58 20.07
C VAL A 371 -5.62 2.34 20.10
N VAL A 372 -5.75 3.34 19.22
CA VAL A 372 -6.86 4.28 19.23
C VAL A 372 -7.27 4.70 17.81
N ASP A 373 -8.55 5.00 17.68
CA ASP A 373 -9.16 5.55 16.47
C ASP A 373 -9.00 4.62 15.26
N ILE A 374 -9.39 3.35 15.43
CA ILE A 374 -9.61 2.41 14.34
C ILE A 374 -11.12 2.32 14.12
N ASP A 375 -11.58 2.80 12.98
CA ASP A 375 -12.99 2.95 12.69
C ASP A 375 -13.38 2.17 11.42
N LEU A 376 -14.48 1.42 11.51
CA LEU A 376 -15.19 0.82 10.40
C LEU A 376 -16.57 1.49 10.30
N HIS A 377 -16.86 2.15 9.17
CA HIS A 377 -18.17 2.77 8.99
C HIS A 377 -18.73 2.71 7.58
N HIS A 378 -20.06 2.84 7.47
CA HIS A 378 -20.77 2.95 6.19
C HIS A 378 -20.46 1.81 5.21
N SER A 379 -20.12 0.62 5.72
CA SER A 379 -19.67 -0.50 4.88
C SER A 379 -20.72 -1.61 4.80
N TYR A 380 -20.72 -2.32 3.68
CA TYR A 380 -21.49 -3.54 3.47
C TYR A 380 -20.57 -4.75 3.55
N LEU A 381 -20.71 -5.52 4.62
CA LEU A 381 -20.00 -6.77 4.86
C LEU A 381 -20.99 -7.92 4.65
N ALA A 382 -20.72 -8.85 3.74
CA ALA A 382 -21.73 -9.80 3.31
C ALA A 382 -21.19 -11.21 3.08
N THR A 383 -21.89 -12.24 3.55
CA THR A 383 -21.65 -13.63 3.13
C THR A 383 -20.26 -14.18 3.45
N HIS A 384 -19.62 -13.69 4.52
CA HIS A 384 -18.48 -14.33 5.18
C HIS A 384 -18.98 -15.26 6.30
N SER A 385 -18.15 -16.22 6.71
CA SER A 385 -18.55 -17.12 7.79
C SER A 385 -18.65 -16.40 9.15
N HIS A 386 -17.69 -15.52 9.48
CA HIS A 386 -17.66 -14.76 10.73
C HIS A 386 -16.67 -13.57 10.66
N ARG A 387 -16.53 -12.83 11.77
CA ARG A 387 -15.62 -11.67 11.97
C ARG A 387 -16.03 -10.41 11.20
N PHE A 388 -17.21 -9.90 11.50
CA PHE A 388 -17.81 -8.67 10.99
C PHE A 388 -17.85 -7.56 12.06
N PRO A 389 -16.75 -6.87 12.39
CA PRO A 389 -15.37 -7.33 12.42
C PRO A 389 -15.08 -8.22 13.65
N LYS A 390 -13.89 -8.83 13.70
CA LYS A 390 -13.26 -9.28 14.95
C LYS A 390 -12.40 -8.15 15.53
N LEU A 391 -12.54 -7.88 16.82
CA LEU A 391 -11.97 -6.71 17.52
C LEU A 391 -11.15 -7.16 18.72
N GLY A 392 -9.82 -7.08 18.60
CA GLY A 392 -8.90 -7.64 19.61
C GLY A 392 -8.64 -6.71 20.79
N TYR A 393 -8.16 -5.49 20.54
CA TYR A 393 -7.86 -4.54 21.61
C TYR A 393 -7.79 -3.10 21.11
N GLY A 394 -7.89 -2.15 22.04
CA GLY A 394 -7.85 -0.72 21.73
C GLY A 394 -9.20 -0.08 21.52
N ARG A 395 -9.19 1.23 21.30
CA ARG A 395 -10.39 2.05 21.11
C ARG A 395 -10.80 2.06 19.64
N MET A 396 -11.96 1.49 19.38
CA MET A 396 -12.44 1.23 18.03
C MET A 396 -13.90 1.65 17.88
N ARG A 397 -14.34 1.92 16.65
CA ARG A 397 -15.74 2.27 16.35
C ARG A 397 -16.24 1.47 15.16
N VAL A 398 -17.45 0.92 15.30
CA VAL A 398 -18.17 0.18 14.27
C VAL A 398 -19.50 0.89 14.07
N VAL A 399 -19.57 1.75 13.05
CA VAL A 399 -20.64 2.75 12.91
C VAL A 399 -21.37 2.63 11.57
N ASN A 400 -22.69 2.45 11.58
CA ASN A 400 -23.51 2.45 10.37
C ASN A 400 -23.06 1.49 9.27
N ASN A 401 -22.79 0.24 9.64
CA ASN A 401 -22.51 -0.82 8.68
C ASN A 401 -23.75 -1.68 8.45
N ILE A 402 -23.91 -2.19 7.23
CA ILE A 402 -24.79 -3.32 6.97
C ILE A 402 -23.90 -4.55 7.01
N MET A 403 -24.24 -5.44 7.90
CA MET A 403 -23.68 -6.78 7.93
C MET A 403 -24.78 -7.71 7.42
N PHE A 404 -24.43 -8.74 6.65
CA PHE A 404 -25.44 -9.58 6.02
C PHE A 404 -24.99 -11.02 5.87
N ASN A 405 -25.91 -11.94 6.18
CA ASN A 405 -25.78 -13.36 5.85
C ASN A 405 -24.47 -14.00 6.36
N SER A 406 -24.11 -13.73 7.63
CA SER A 406 -22.97 -14.39 8.28
C SER A 406 -23.35 -15.79 8.77
N ASP A 407 -22.45 -16.77 8.65
CA ASP A 407 -22.67 -18.14 9.14
C ASP A 407 -22.76 -18.22 10.68
N TYR A 408 -21.88 -17.52 11.42
CA TYR A 408 -21.79 -17.61 12.89
C TYR A 408 -21.87 -16.23 13.55
N VAL A 409 -20.79 -15.81 14.20
CA VAL A 409 -20.65 -14.52 14.85
C VAL A 409 -20.40 -13.42 13.84
N TRP A 410 -21.14 -12.35 14.04
CA TRP A 410 -21.00 -11.12 13.30
C TRP A 410 -19.89 -10.29 13.95
N THR A 411 -20.21 -9.43 14.90
CA THR A 411 -19.22 -8.61 15.60
C THR A 411 -18.68 -9.35 16.83
N GLN A 412 -17.37 -9.62 16.87
CA GLN A 412 -16.72 -10.31 17.99
C GLN A 412 -15.74 -9.39 18.70
N LEU A 413 -15.88 -9.25 20.01
CA LEU A 413 -14.97 -8.50 20.88
C LEU A 413 -14.24 -9.45 21.81
N GLU A 414 -12.95 -9.23 22.00
CA GLU A 414 -12.10 -10.05 22.88
C GLU A 414 -11.01 -9.21 23.55
N PHE A 415 -10.14 -9.87 24.32
CA PHE A 415 -9.00 -9.30 25.04
C PHE A 415 -9.30 -7.95 25.71
N ALA A 416 -8.76 -6.85 25.18
CA ALA A 416 -8.85 -5.51 25.75
C ALA A 416 -9.56 -4.53 24.79
N ALA A 417 -10.53 -5.02 24.01
CA ALA A 417 -11.27 -4.21 23.05
C ALA A 417 -12.18 -3.20 23.76
N GLN A 418 -12.16 -1.95 23.31
CA GLN A 418 -13.00 -0.87 23.82
C GLN A 418 -13.79 -0.25 22.67
N VAL A 419 -15.00 -0.73 22.40
CA VAL A 419 -15.64 -0.53 21.09
C VAL A 419 -16.95 0.24 21.18
N ASP A 420 -17.13 1.27 20.36
CA ASP A 420 -18.46 1.89 20.15
C ASP A 420 -19.13 1.20 18.94
N ILE A 421 -20.30 0.59 19.15
CA ILE A 421 -21.06 -0.13 18.13
C ILE A 421 -22.38 0.60 17.93
N ILE A 422 -22.46 1.43 16.89
CA ILE A 422 -23.55 2.41 16.74
C ILE A 422 -24.18 2.31 15.37
N GLY A 423 -25.51 2.21 15.29
CA GLY A 423 -26.19 2.43 14.01
C GLY A 423 -26.07 1.30 13.00
N ASN A 424 -25.69 0.08 13.39
CA ASN A 424 -25.47 -1.04 12.46
C ASN A 424 -26.74 -1.86 12.20
N VAL A 425 -26.85 -2.42 11.01
CA VAL A 425 -27.92 -3.33 10.59
C VAL A 425 -27.38 -4.75 10.50
N TYR A 426 -27.97 -5.65 11.28
CA TYR A 426 -27.66 -7.08 11.28
C TYR A 426 -28.79 -7.88 10.63
N LYS A 427 -28.62 -8.31 9.38
CA LYS A 427 -29.66 -9.03 8.61
C LYS A 427 -29.30 -10.47 8.24
N GLU A 428 -30.06 -11.42 8.78
CA GLU A 428 -29.93 -12.82 8.41
C GLU A 428 -30.21 -13.06 6.92
N GLY A 429 -29.52 -14.05 6.35
CA GLY A 429 -29.80 -14.57 5.02
C GLY A 429 -29.80 -16.09 4.99
N SER A 430 -29.79 -16.66 3.78
CA SER A 430 -29.88 -18.11 3.55
C SER A 430 -28.81 -18.99 4.22
N ARG A 431 -27.68 -18.41 4.65
CA ARG A 431 -26.59 -19.11 5.37
C ARG A 431 -26.58 -18.81 6.87
N SER A 432 -27.34 -17.83 7.32
CA SER A 432 -27.25 -17.39 8.70
C SER A 432 -27.77 -18.44 9.68
N ASN A 433 -26.94 -18.74 10.67
CA ASN A 433 -27.40 -19.41 11.87
C ASN A 433 -28.07 -18.39 12.81
N ALA A 434 -28.95 -18.89 13.67
CA ALA A 434 -29.61 -18.10 14.71
C ALA A 434 -28.61 -17.69 15.81
N GLU A 435 -27.83 -16.64 15.56
CA GLU A 435 -26.80 -16.15 16.47
C GLU A 435 -27.02 -14.68 16.83
N HIS A 436 -26.73 -14.33 18.09
CA HIS A 436 -26.80 -12.93 18.50
C HIS A 436 -25.69 -12.14 17.81
N PRO A 437 -25.94 -10.90 17.35
CA PRO A 437 -24.98 -10.27 16.45
C PRO A 437 -23.69 -9.79 17.13
N ILE A 438 -23.69 -9.58 18.45
CA ILE A 438 -22.51 -9.08 19.17
C ILE A 438 -22.07 -10.12 20.20
N HIS A 439 -20.93 -10.74 19.95
CA HIS A 439 -20.32 -11.67 20.88
C HIS A 439 -19.15 -11.03 21.62
N MET A 440 -19.09 -11.26 22.92
CA MET A 440 -17.99 -10.82 23.78
C MET A 440 -17.33 -12.04 24.41
N TYR A 441 -16.01 -12.17 24.21
CA TYR A 441 -15.18 -13.18 24.84
C TYR A 441 -14.33 -12.54 25.95
N PRO A 442 -14.74 -12.63 27.23
CA PRO A 442 -14.07 -11.93 28.32
C PRO A 442 -12.84 -12.75 28.78
N SER A 443 -11.64 -12.35 28.36
CA SER A 443 -10.40 -13.08 28.65
C SER A 443 -9.34 -12.30 29.46
N GLY A 444 -9.62 -11.06 29.90
CA GLY A 444 -8.66 -10.21 30.63
C GLY A 444 -8.96 -8.70 30.55
N ALA A 445 -8.22 -7.86 31.29
CA ALA A 445 -8.67 -6.53 31.71
C ALA A 445 -8.95 -5.48 30.60
N THR A 446 -9.99 -4.67 30.83
CA THR A 446 -10.46 -3.46 30.09
C THR A 446 -11.38 -3.65 28.87
N LEU A 447 -11.78 -4.88 28.55
CA LEU A 447 -12.86 -5.15 27.58
C LEU A 447 -14.11 -4.32 27.91
N SER A 448 -14.64 -3.57 26.96
CA SER A 448 -15.92 -2.88 27.13
C SER A 448 -16.55 -2.45 25.81
N ALA A 449 -17.87 -2.24 25.80
CA ALA A 449 -18.60 -1.74 24.63
C ALA A 449 -19.71 -0.74 24.98
N TYR A 450 -19.94 0.21 24.07
CA TYR A 450 -21.15 1.02 24.02
C TYR A 450 -21.97 0.55 22.81
N VAL A 451 -23.25 0.24 23.02
CA VAL A 451 -24.15 -0.30 21.99
C VAL A 451 -25.40 0.57 21.93
N ALA A 452 -25.66 1.19 20.78
CA ALA A 452 -26.84 2.03 20.60
C ALA A 452 -27.25 2.18 19.12
N ASN A 453 -28.53 2.43 18.86
CA ASN A 453 -29.09 2.66 17.54
C ASN A 453 -28.87 1.49 16.55
N ASN A 454 -28.66 0.26 17.01
CA ASN A 454 -28.49 -0.90 16.15
C ASN A 454 -29.83 -1.61 15.91
N VAL A 455 -29.91 -2.41 14.85
CA VAL A 455 -31.08 -3.25 14.55
C VAL A 455 -30.65 -4.63 14.08
N SER A 456 -31.45 -5.64 14.43
CA SER A 456 -31.28 -7.02 14.00
C SER A 456 -32.61 -7.58 13.51
N THR A 457 -32.62 -8.26 12.36
CA THR A 457 -33.85 -8.86 11.83
C THR A 457 -34.48 -9.91 12.76
N ARG A 458 -33.72 -10.44 13.72
CA ARG A 458 -34.20 -11.46 14.66
C ARG A 458 -34.40 -10.95 16.07
N TYR A 459 -33.42 -10.25 16.61
CA TYR A 459 -33.38 -9.92 18.04
C TYR A 459 -33.84 -8.49 18.36
N LEU A 460 -33.88 -7.61 17.37
CA LEU A 460 -34.23 -6.21 17.55
C LEU A 460 -34.69 -5.58 16.24
N THR A 461 -35.94 -5.82 15.87
CA THR A 461 -36.45 -5.57 14.51
C THR A 461 -36.70 -4.10 14.17
N SER A 462 -36.61 -3.20 15.16
CA SER A 462 -36.78 -1.77 14.96
C SER A 462 -35.77 -0.96 15.80
N ALA A 463 -35.31 0.14 15.24
CA ALA A 463 -34.46 1.12 15.91
C ALA A 463 -35.22 1.84 17.04
N GLY A 464 -34.46 2.47 17.95
CA GLY A 464 -35.01 3.35 18.99
C GLY A 464 -35.33 2.68 20.32
N ALA A 465 -34.85 1.45 20.56
CA ALA A 465 -35.10 0.74 21.82
C ALA A 465 -34.31 1.32 23.01
N GLY A 466 -33.25 2.09 22.76
CA GLY A 466 -32.36 2.63 23.78
C GLY A 466 -31.25 1.65 24.17
N ASP A 467 -30.10 2.21 24.54
CA ASP A 467 -28.84 1.50 24.74
C ASP A 467 -28.90 0.28 25.68
N VAL A 468 -29.69 0.32 26.76
CA VAL A 468 -29.89 -0.81 27.68
C VAL A 468 -30.68 -1.94 27.02
N ALA A 469 -31.77 -1.63 26.34
CA ALA A 469 -32.60 -2.64 25.68
C ALA A 469 -31.85 -3.30 24.53
N GLU A 470 -31.11 -2.50 23.75
CA GLU A 470 -30.25 -3.00 22.67
C GLU A 470 -29.15 -3.92 23.20
N TRP A 471 -28.48 -3.54 24.29
CA TRP A 471 -27.49 -4.39 24.94
C TRP A 471 -28.06 -5.76 25.28
N ASN A 472 -29.22 -5.79 25.97
CA ASN A 472 -29.85 -7.04 26.39
C ASN A 472 -30.29 -7.91 25.20
N ALA A 473 -30.74 -7.27 24.12
CA ALA A 473 -31.20 -7.93 22.91
C ALA A 473 -30.05 -8.49 22.05
N LEU A 474 -28.93 -7.77 21.93
CA LEU A 474 -27.91 -8.05 20.91
C LEU A 474 -26.63 -8.69 21.43
N VAL A 475 -26.29 -8.50 22.71
CA VAL A 475 -24.97 -8.88 23.25
C VAL A 475 -25.02 -10.24 23.97
N ARG A 476 -24.08 -11.14 23.64
CA ARG A 476 -23.89 -12.43 24.31
C ARG A 476 -22.44 -12.70 24.67
N GLN A 477 -22.24 -13.42 25.76
CA GLN A 477 -20.94 -13.95 26.13
C GLN A 477 -20.65 -15.23 25.35
N THR A 478 -19.41 -15.38 24.90
CA THR A 478 -18.88 -16.64 24.34
C THR A 478 -17.75 -17.17 25.21
N ASN A 479 -17.46 -18.47 25.06
CA ASN A 479 -16.43 -19.15 25.84
C ASN A 479 -15.17 -19.50 25.01
N ALA A 480 -15.21 -19.26 23.70
CA ALA A 480 -14.09 -19.44 22.80
C ALA A 480 -14.05 -18.37 21.70
N GLU A 481 -12.87 -18.27 21.09
CA GLU A 481 -12.61 -17.49 19.89
C GLU A 481 -13.41 -18.04 18.69
N ASN A 482 -13.73 -17.18 17.71
CA ASN A 482 -14.44 -17.49 16.46
C ASN A 482 -15.92 -17.86 16.64
N GLY A 483 -16.45 -17.70 17.87
CA GLY A 483 -17.88 -17.56 18.13
C GLY A 483 -18.75 -18.77 17.77
N GLN A 484 -18.15 -19.96 17.59
CA GLN A 484 -18.91 -21.20 17.41
C GLN A 484 -19.53 -21.70 18.74
N ASP A 485 -19.04 -21.20 19.87
CA ASP A 485 -19.49 -21.58 21.22
C ASP A 485 -20.68 -20.74 21.72
N ARG A 486 -21.82 -21.41 21.90
CA ARG A 486 -23.12 -20.85 22.32
C ARG A 486 -23.32 -20.79 23.86
N GLY A 487 -22.26 -21.04 24.62
CA GLY A 487 -22.36 -21.44 26.03
C GLY A 487 -22.19 -20.36 27.10
N GLY A 488 -21.97 -19.09 26.74
CA GLY A 488 -21.64 -18.03 27.72
C GLY A 488 -22.85 -17.28 28.30
N GLY A 489 -24.00 -17.31 27.62
CA GLY A 489 -25.24 -16.70 28.10
C GLY A 489 -25.32 -15.17 27.98
N THR A 490 -26.24 -14.57 28.74
CA THR A 490 -26.50 -13.12 28.74
C THR A 490 -25.45 -12.37 29.57
N ILE A 491 -24.97 -11.23 29.09
CA ILE A 491 -24.17 -10.30 29.89
C ILE A 491 -25.11 -9.24 30.51
N PRO A 492 -25.22 -9.15 31.84
CA PRO A 492 -26.10 -8.16 32.47
C PRO A 492 -25.75 -6.72 32.04
N SER A 493 -26.76 -5.88 31.83
CA SER A 493 -26.55 -4.45 31.49
C SER A 493 -25.90 -3.63 32.61
N THR A 494 -25.83 -4.17 33.83
CA THR A 494 -25.09 -3.61 34.97
C THR A 494 -23.62 -4.03 34.98
N SER A 495 -23.19 -4.87 34.04
CA SER A 495 -21.81 -5.31 33.92
C SER A 495 -20.87 -4.14 33.60
N THR A 496 -19.65 -4.22 34.11
CA THR A 496 -18.55 -3.29 33.79
C THR A 496 -18.10 -3.38 32.33
N TYR A 497 -18.49 -4.44 31.62
CA TYR A 497 -18.29 -4.56 30.17
C TYR A 497 -19.16 -3.59 29.37
N ARG A 498 -20.27 -3.09 29.92
CA ARG A 498 -21.14 -2.12 29.25
C ARG A 498 -20.74 -0.70 29.65
N ARG A 499 -20.57 0.17 28.64
CA ARG A 499 -20.47 1.63 28.83
C ARG A 499 -21.83 2.29 28.63
N SER A 500 -22.08 3.39 29.35
CA SER A 500 -23.31 4.20 29.23
C SER A 500 -23.18 5.35 28.22
N SER A 501 -21.97 5.62 27.74
CA SER A 501 -21.72 6.62 26.70
C SER A 501 -20.65 6.12 25.73
N PRO A 502 -20.65 6.62 24.48
CA PRO A 502 -19.55 6.38 23.57
C PRO A 502 -18.26 7.03 24.10
N HIS A 503 -17.12 6.71 23.48
CA HIS A 503 -15.85 7.34 23.84
C HIS A 503 -15.93 8.86 23.68
N ALA A 504 -15.67 9.59 24.77
CA ALA A 504 -15.92 11.03 24.86
C ALA A 504 -14.96 11.93 24.06
N THR A 505 -13.97 11.37 23.37
CA THR A 505 -13.02 12.12 22.53
C THR A 505 -12.34 11.20 21.52
N ARG A 506 -12.18 11.68 20.28
CA ARG A 506 -11.22 11.12 19.32
C ARG A 506 -9.86 11.77 19.56
N THR A 507 -8.79 11.01 19.41
CA THR A 507 -7.43 11.59 19.46
C THR A 507 -6.93 12.01 18.09
N ARG A 508 -7.51 11.43 17.03
CA ARG A 508 -7.13 11.64 15.63
C ARG A 508 -8.35 11.62 14.69
N GLY A 509 -8.14 12.20 13.51
CA GLY A 509 -9.09 12.13 12.40
C GLY A 509 -10.26 13.11 12.55
N ALA A 510 -11.40 12.76 11.95
CA ALA A 510 -12.62 13.56 11.94
C ALA A 510 -13.78 12.74 12.52
N ASN A 511 -14.75 13.42 13.11
CA ASN A 511 -15.93 12.76 13.69
C ASN A 511 -16.67 11.98 12.61
N ILE A 512 -17.13 10.78 12.98
CA ILE A 512 -18.15 10.06 12.21
C ILE A 512 -19.47 10.53 12.76
N THR A 513 -20.36 11.03 11.92
CA THR A 513 -21.72 11.42 12.34
C THR A 513 -22.64 10.22 12.18
N PRO A 514 -23.08 9.55 13.26
CA PRO A 514 -23.88 8.35 13.12
C PRO A 514 -25.26 8.69 12.54
N LEU A 515 -25.65 8.00 11.46
CA LEU A 515 -27.02 8.01 10.95
C LEU A 515 -27.95 7.38 11.98
N VAL A 516 -28.96 8.14 12.40
CA VAL A 516 -30.06 7.63 13.24
C VAL A 516 -30.88 6.66 12.41
N LEU A 517 -30.98 5.40 12.85
CA LEU A 517 -31.71 4.37 12.11
C LEU A 517 -33.23 4.56 12.29
N THR A 518 -33.97 4.20 11.26
CA THR A 518 -35.45 4.23 11.26
C THR A 518 -36.01 2.86 10.90
N GLY A 519 -37.05 2.43 11.62
CA GLY A 519 -37.65 1.10 11.44
C GLY A 519 -36.57 0.01 11.50
N SER A 520 -36.55 -0.88 10.51
CA SER A 520 -35.55 -1.96 10.39
C SER A 520 -34.14 -1.51 9.98
N GLY A 521 -33.85 -0.20 9.95
CA GLY A 521 -32.63 0.36 9.38
C GLY A 521 -32.71 0.61 7.87
N SER A 522 -33.92 0.68 7.31
CA SER A 522 -34.17 0.86 5.87
C SER A 522 -33.51 2.11 5.25
N ASN A 523 -33.30 3.16 6.06
CA ASN A 523 -32.60 4.36 5.63
C ASN A 523 -31.09 4.10 5.42
N LEU A 524 -30.47 3.24 6.25
CA LEU A 524 -29.09 2.82 6.02
C LEU A 524 -28.99 1.90 4.80
N GLU A 525 -29.95 1.01 4.60
CA GLU A 525 -30.04 0.16 3.40
C GLU A 525 -30.10 1.01 2.12
N ALA A 526 -30.95 2.04 2.10
CA ALA A 526 -31.06 2.96 0.98
C ALA A 526 -29.75 3.73 0.75
N LEU A 527 -29.12 4.19 1.84
CA LEU A 527 -27.87 4.93 1.78
C LEU A 527 -26.74 4.08 1.21
N LEU A 528 -26.46 2.92 1.80
CA LEU A 528 -25.27 2.13 1.46
C LEU A 528 -25.42 1.35 0.16
N LEU A 529 -26.61 0.83 -0.15
CA LEU A 529 -26.77 -0.11 -1.27
C LEU A 529 -27.27 0.54 -2.57
N ARG A 530 -27.78 1.78 -2.51
CA ARG A 530 -28.41 2.43 -3.68
C ARG A 530 -27.97 3.87 -3.88
N ASN A 531 -28.15 4.71 -2.86
CA ASN A 531 -28.10 6.16 -3.05
C ASN A 531 -26.68 6.71 -2.95
N GLY A 532 -25.90 6.23 -1.98
CA GLY A 532 -24.67 6.88 -1.56
C GLY A 532 -24.92 8.19 -0.81
N PRO A 533 -23.84 8.84 -0.34
CA PRO A 533 -23.93 10.14 0.29
C PRO A 533 -24.29 11.22 -0.74
N ALA A 534 -24.76 12.36 -0.23
CA ALA A 534 -25.30 13.45 -1.06
C ALA A 534 -24.29 14.12 -2.00
N ASP A 535 -22.98 13.90 -1.78
CA ASP A 535 -21.91 14.42 -2.64
C ASP A 535 -21.75 13.64 -3.96
N GLY A 536 -22.53 12.57 -4.16
CA GLY A 536 -22.51 11.76 -5.38
C GLY A 536 -21.40 10.73 -5.44
N SER A 537 -20.56 10.62 -4.42
CA SER A 537 -19.44 9.67 -4.33
C SER A 537 -19.87 8.20 -4.35
N GLY A 538 -21.17 7.96 -4.14
CA GLY A 538 -21.86 6.73 -4.49
C GLY A 538 -22.10 5.76 -3.35
N PRO A 539 -22.83 4.67 -3.60
CA PRO A 539 -22.99 3.58 -2.64
C PRO A 539 -21.66 2.82 -2.46
N VAL A 540 -21.66 1.85 -1.54
CA VAL A 540 -20.48 1.05 -1.18
C VAL A 540 -19.71 0.44 -2.36
N GLY A 541 -18.42 0.20 -2.12
CA GLY A 541 -17.49 -0.40 -3.08
C GLY A 541 -17.07 0.58 -4.17
N ALA A 542 -16.39 0.07 -5.19
CA ALA A 542 -15.93 0.85 -6.34
C ALA A 542 -17.08 1.20 -7.32
N SER A 543 -18.23 1.60 -6.79
CA SER A 543 -19.50 1.77 -7.51
C SER A 543 -19.53 2.98 -8.44
N ARG A 544 -18.61 3.93 -8.24
CA ARG A 544 -18.49 5.16 -9.00
C ARG A 544 -17.07 5.38 -9.51
N ARG A 545 -16.95 6.26 -10.50
CA ARG A 545 -15.69 6.84 -10.97
C ARG A 545 -15.93 8.27 -11.43
N LEU A 546 -14.86 8.96 -11.77
CA LEU A 546 -14.91 10.29 -12.36
C LEU A 546 -14.92 10.20 -13.89
N ASP A 547 -15.66 11.11 -14.53
CA ASP A 547 -15.47 11.45 -15.94
C ASP A 547 -14.37 12.52 -16.11
N CYS A 548 -14.16 12.99 -17.35
CA CYS A 548 -13.08 13.94 -17.64
C CYS A 548 -13.36 15.36 -17.15
N GLU A 549 -14.61 15.63 -16.81
CA GLU A 549 -15.10 16.87 -16.24
C GLU A 549 -15.05 16.83 -14.71
N GLY A 550 -14.76 15.65 -14.12
CA GLY A 550 -14.73 15.43 -12.69
C GLY A 550 -16.12 15.23 -12.08
N ASN A 551 -17.10 14.74 -12.83
CA ASN A 551 -18.39 14.34 -12.26
C ASN A 551 -18.39 12.85 -11.90
N TRP A 552 -19.18 12.50 -10.88
CA TRP A 552 -19.38 11.11 -10.49
C TRP A 552 -20.32 10.37 -11.44
N VAL A 553 -19.78 9.35 -12.11
CA VAL A 553 -20.52 8.45 -13.00
C VAL A 553 -20.52 7.01 -12.47
N GLY A 554 -21.49 6.21 -12.88
CA GLY A 554 -21.60 4.80 -12.50
C GLY A 554 -20.40 3.98 -12.99
N SER A 555 -19.88 3.11 -12.11
CA SER A 555 -18.75 2.21 -12.37
C SER A 555 -18.96 0.82 -11.76
N GLN A 556 -20.17 0.51 -11.26
CA GLN A 556 -20.48 -0.77 -10.65
C GLN A 556 -20.39 -1.89 -11.70
N ASP A 557 -19.62 -2.94 -11.40
CA ASP A 557 -19.55 -4.12 -12.25
C ASP A 557 -20.64 -5.16 -11.91
N ALA A 558 -20.74 -6.20 -12.75
CA ALA A 558 -21.76 -7.23 -12.59
C ALA A 558 -21.62 -8.04 -11.28
N LEU A 559 -20.41 -8.18 -10.73
CA LEU A 559 -20.16 -8.92 -9.50
C LEU A 559 -20.60 -8.08 -8.28
N ASP A 560 -20.23 -6.80 -8.24
CA ASP A 560 -20.66 -5.87 -7.21
C ASP A 560 -22.19 -5.74 -7.20
N ALA A 561 -22.80 -5.58 -8.38
CA ALA A 561 -24.26 -5.50 -8.52
C ALA A 561 -24.94 -6.77 -7.99
N ARG A 562 -24.40 -7.95 -8.30
CA ARG A 562 -24.91 -9.22 -7.81
C ARG A 562 -24.85 -9.30 -6.28
N ILE A 563 -23.72 -8.92 -5.68
CA ILE A 563 -23.52 -8.97 -4.22
C ILE A 563 -24.47 -8.02 -3.50
N VAL A 564 -24.68 -6.82 -4.03
CA VAL A 564 -25.69 -5.89 -3.52
C VAL A 564 -27.09 -6.52 -3.59
N ASN A 565 -27.40 -7.21 -4.68
CA ASN A 565 -28.70 -7.88 -4.85
C ASN A 565 -28.93 -9.02 -3.84
N TYR A 566 -27.89 -9.65 -3.27
CA TYR A 566 -28.03 -10.69 -2.24
C TYR A 566 -28.87 -10.20 -1.07
N TYR A 567 -28.71 -8.95 -0.69
CA TYR A 567 -29.44 -8.35 0.43
C TYR A 567 -30.96 -8.40 0.22
N SER A 568 -31.41 -8.05 -0.99
CA SER A 568 -32.83 -8.08 -1.37
C SER A 568 -33.35 -9.49 -1.65
N ALA A 569 -32.49 -10.37 -2.18
CA ALA A 569 -32.80 -11.77 -2.44
C ALA A 569 -32.87 -12.63 -1.16
N GLY A 570 -32.39 -12.11 -0.03
CA GLY A 570 -32.37 -12.83 1.24
C GLY A 570 -31.26 -13.90 1.33
N GLY A 571 -30.26 -13.86 0.46
CA GLY A 571 -29.14 -14.79 0.54
C GLY A 571 -28.18 -14.77 -0.65
N SER A 572 -27.09 -15.53 -0.51
CA SER A 572 -26.16 -15.86 -1.59
C SER A 572 -26.72 -16.95 -2.51
N PRO A 573 -26.15 -17.14 -3.73
CA PRO A 573 -26.65 -18.10 -4.73
C PRO A 573 -26.52 -19.57 -4.31
N SER A 574 -25.67 -19.85 -3.32
CA SER A 574 -25.42 -21.19 -2.77
C SER A 574 -25.51 -21.17 -1.25
N SER A 575 -25.92 -22.29 -0.66
CA SER A 575 -25.86 -22.56 0.78
C SER A 575 -24.44 -22.75 1.32
N SER A 576 -23.43 -22.82 0.45
CA SER A 576 -22.02 -23.01 0.82
C SER A 576 -21.13 -21.96 0.18
N HIS A 577 -20.07 -21.57 0.88
CA HIS A 577 -19.01 -20.72 0.33
C HIS A 577 -18.40 -21.32 -0.93
N PRO A 578 -18.01 -20.49 -1.92
CA PRO A 578 -17.28 -21.00 -3.09
C PRO A 578 -15.95 -21.62 -2.62
N ASN A 579 -15.60 -22.77 -3.17
CA ASN A 579 -14.28 -23.35 -3.02
C ASN A 579 -13.30 -22.67 -3.99
N ALA A 580 -12.00 -22.87 -3.77
CA ALA A 580 -10.97 -22.41 -4.69
C ALA A 580 -11.20 -22.87 -6.15
N SER A 581 -11.74 -24.08 -6.32
CA SER A 581 -12.10 -24.66 -7.63
C SER A 581 -13.27 -23.98 -8.32
N ASP A 582 -14.14 -23.32 -7.57
CA ASP A 582 -15.37 -22.71 -8.11
C ASP A 582 -15.06 -21.35 -8.72
N LEU A 583 -14.01 -20.68 -8.23
CA LEU A 583 -13.58 -19.38 -8.73
C LEU A 583 -13.30 -19.41 -10.23
N GLY A 584 -13.75 -18.38 -10.96
CA GLY A 584 -13.58 -18.32 -12.40
C GLY A 584 -14.54 -19.19 -13.20
N THR A 585 -15.47 -19.90 -12.54
CA THR A 585 -16.49 -20.71 -13.20
C THR A 585 -17.89 -20.24 -12.86
N GLY A 586 -18.81 -20.34 -13.83
CA GLY A 586 -20.23 -20.02 -13.65
C GLY A 586 -20.44 -18.67 -12.99
N VAL A 587 -21.18 -18.67 -11.87
CA VAL A 587 -21.48 -17.45 -11.12
C VAL A 587 -20.22 -16.86 -10.48
N TYR A 588 -19.21 -17.62 -10.08
CA TYR A 588 -18.01 -17.11 -9.39
C TYR A 588 -16.92 -16.59 -10.35
N THR A 589 -17.31 -16.25 -11.58
CA THR A 589 -16.42 -15.64 -12.56
C THR A 589 -16.12 -14.19 -12.17
N VAL A 590 -14.83 -13.83 -12.21
CA VAL A 590 -14.41 -12.44 -12.07
C VAL A 590 -14.73 -11.72 -13.38
N PRO A 591 -15.55 -10.65 -13.38
CA PRO A 591 -15.96 -9.99 -14.61
C PRO A 591 -14.79 -9.25 -15.25
N SER A 592 -14.74 -9.24 -16.57
CA SER A 592 -13.92 -8.28 -17.31
C SER A 592 -14.51 -6.88 -17.14
N LEU A 593 -13.66 -5.90 -16.88
CA LEU A 593 -14.10 -4.50 -16.82
C LEU A 593 -14.17 -3.91 -18.22
N ALA A 594 -15.16 -3.03 -18.45
CA ALA A 594 -15.29 -2.31 -19.71
C ALA A 594 -14.01 -1.49 -19.99
N ALA A 595 -13.52 -1.55 -21.23
CA ALA A 595 -12.40 -0.72 -21.66
C ALA A 595 -12.81 0.76 -21.71
N GLY A 596 -11.85 1.66 -21.53
CA GLY A 596 -12.05 3.08 -21.73
C GLY A 596 -10.76 3.81 -22.05
N SER A 597 -10.90 5.01 -22.62
CA SER A 597 -9.79 5.90 -22.94
C SER A 597 -9.52 6.84 -21.77
N ALA A 598 -8.25 7.06 -21.47
CA ALA A 598 -7.85 8.06 -20.50
C ALA A 598 -8.31 9.46 -20.91
N CYS A 599 -8.69 10.27 -19.93
CA CYS A 599 -8.91 11.68 -20.15
C CYS A 599 -7.62 12.37 -20.59
N ALA A 600 -7.70 13.19 -21.64
CA ALA A 600 -6.56 13.96 -22.12
C ALA A 600 -5.99 14.84 -20.98
N GLY A 601 -4.66 14.96 -20.91
CA GLY A 601 -3.96 15.75 -19.88
C GLY A 601 -3.68 15.01 -18.57
N LEU A 602 -4.45 13.98 -18.21
CA LEU A 602 -4.31 13.23 -16.96
C LEU A 602 -2.91 12.62 -16.79
N GLN A 603 -2.37 12.04 -17.87
CA GLN A 603 -1.04 11.44 -17.93
C GLN A 603 0.11 12.44 -17.76
N THR A 604 -0.11 13.72 -18.06
CA THR A 604 0.94 14.75 -17.98
C THR A 604 0.83 15.62 -16.73
N ARG A 605 -0.37 15.89 -16.25
CA ARG A 605 -0.64 16.89 -15.21
C ARG A 605 -1.48 16.35 -14.05
N GLY A 606 -1.87 15.08 -14.06
CA GLY A 606 -2.71 14.51 -12.99
C GLY A 606 -4.16 15.01 -12.98
N MET A 607 -4.54 15.92 -13.87
CA MET A 607 -5.91 16.41 -14.05
C MET A 607 -6.27 16.45 -15.54
N PRO A 608 -7.53 16.15 -15.90
CA PRO A 608 -7.99 16.25 -17.28
C PRO A 608 -7.94 17.67 -17.86
N ASP A 609 -7.72 17.76 -19.18
CA ASP A 609 -7.81 19.00 -19.95
C ASP A 609 -9.20 19.66 -19.82
N ALA A 610 -10.27 18.86 -19.88
CA ALA A 610 -11.65 19.35 -19.78
C ALA A 610 -11.90 20.06 -18.44
N TRP A 611 -11.59 19.38 -17.33
CA TRP A 611 -11.63 19.96 -15.98
C TRP A 611 -10.80 21.25 -15.88
N VAL A 612 -9.55 21.22 -16.36
CA VAL A 612 -8.65 22.39 -16.32
C VAL A 612 -9.22 23.56 -17.13
N ASN A 613 -9.72 23.32 -18.34
CA ASN A 613 -10.25 24.36 -19.22
C ASN A 613 -11.50 25.01 -18.64
N TYR A 614 -12.39 24.22 -18.02
CA TYR A 614 -13.57 24.76 -17.34
C TYR A 614 -13.20 25.76 -16.25
N TRP A 615 -12.24 25.40 -15.40
CA TRP A 615 -11.83 26.25 -14.27
C TRP A 615 -11.00 27.45 -14.69
N LYS A 616 -10.17 27.34 -15.73
CA LYS A 616 -9.41 28.49 -16.28
C LYS A 616 -10.30 29.68 -16.62
N THR A 617 -11.50 29.44 -17.12
CA THR A 617 -12.46 30.53 -17.45
C THR A 617 -13.07 31.22 -16.22
N ARG A 618 -12.96 30.63 -15.02
CA ARG A 618 -13.63 31.08 -13.78
C ARG A 618 -12.70 31.68 -12.74
N VAL A 619 -11.41 31.39 -12.80
CA VAL A 619 -10.46 31.80 -11.75
C VAL A 619 -9.66 33.07 -12.14
N SER A 620 -9.19 33.20 -13.40
CA SER A 620 -8.58 34.39 -14.04
C SER A 620 -7.70 33.97 -15.24
N PRO A 621 -7.43 34.81 -16.27
CA PRO A 621 -6.45 34.51 -17.33
C PRO A 621 -5.02 34.22 -16.86
N ALA A 622 -4.66 34.59 -15.62
CA ALA A 622 -3.39 34.21 -15.00
C ALA A 622 -3.33 32.71 -14.59
N ALA A 623 -4.45 31.99 -14.67
CA ALA A 623 -4.62 30.57 -14.33
C ALA A 623 -4.06 29.59 -15.39
N SER A 624 -3.08 30.01 -16.19
CA SER A 624 -2.37 29.09 -17.11
C SER A 624 -1.69 27.93 -16.37
N ASP A 625 -1.55 28.03 -15.05
CA ASP A 625 -0.79 27.14 -14.16
C ASP A 625 -1.68 26.33 -13.17
N LEU A 626 -2.87 25.87 -13.59
CA LEU A 626 -3.64 24.88 -12.80
C LEU A 626 -2.92 23.52 -12.76
N THR A 627 -1.83 23.48 -12.00
CA THR A 627 -1.08 22.28 -11.64
C THR A 627 -1.89 21.44 -10.66
N PRO A 628 -1.64 20.13 -10.59
CA PRO A 628 -2.35 19.25 -9.66
C PRO A 628 -2.19 19.70 -8.20
N THR A 629 -1.12 20.42 -7.85
CA THR A 629 -0.84 20.93 -6.49
C THR A 629 -1.34 22.36 -6.24
N GLY A 630 -1.86 23.06 -7.25
CA GLY A 630 -2.42 24.43 -7.12
C GLY A 630 -3.68 24.47 -6.24
N LYS A 631 -4.03 25.64 -5.68
CA LYS A 631 -5.11 25.78 -4.66
C LYS A 631 -6.21 26.81 -4.97
N GLU A 632 -6.21 27.39 -6.17
CA GLU A 632 -7.11 28.49 -6.50
C GLU A 632 -8.58 28.05 -6.59
N VAL A 633 -8.86 26.91 -7.23
CA VAL A 633 -10.22 26.35 -7.31
C VAL A 633 -10.78 25.99 -5.93
N PRO A 634 -10.05 25.26 -5.05
CA PRO A 634 -10.50 25.03 -3.68
C PRO A 634 -10.88 26.31 -2.92
N ALA A 635 -10.10 27.39 -3.07
CA ALA A 635 -10.39 28.65 -2.41
C ALA A 635 -11.72 29.27 -2.89
N LEU A 636 -12.01 29.21 -4.20
CA LEU A 636 -13.29 29.66 -4.76
C LEU A 636 -14.48 28.82 -4.27
N LEU A 637 -14.27 27.53 -4.03
CA LEU A 637 -15.28 26.63 -3.45
C LEU A 637 -15.43 26.80 -1.93
N GLY A 638 -14.73 27.75 -1.32
CA GLY A 638 -14.77 28.02 0.12
C GLY A 638 -14.11 26.94 0.96
N TRP A 639 -13.26 26.10 0.37
CA TRP A 639 -12.60 25.02 1.11
C TRP A 639 -11.39 25.53 1.90
N ALA A 640 -11.07 24.79 2.97
CA ALA A 640 -9.92 25.10 3.81
C ALA A 640 -8.61 25.12 3.00
N ALA A 641 -7.68 25.96 3.43
CA ALA A 641 -6.34 25.99 2.86
C ALA A 641 -5.68 24.60 2.98
N GLY A 642 -5.25 24.03 1.84
CA GLY A 642 -4.57 22.72 1.82
C GLY A 642 -5.11 21.74 0.78
N TYR A 643 -6.38 21.87 0.37
CA TYR A 643 -6.89 21.17 -0.80
C TYR A 643 -6.19 21.67 -2.06
N THR A 644 -5.87 20.72 -2.93
CA THR A 644 -5.27 20.97 -4.23
C THR A 644 -6.31 20.82 -5.34
N ASN A 645 -6.00 21.31 -6.53
CA ASN A 645 -6.83 21.11 -7.72
C ASN A 645 -7.03 19.60 -7.98
N LEU A 646 -6.00 18.78 -7.75
CA LEU A 646 -6.12 17.33 -7.81
C LEU A 646 -7.11 16.81 -6.77
N ASP A 647 -7.09 17.29 -5.53
CA ASP A 647 -8.07 16.87 -4.51
C ASP A 647 -9.49 17.22 -4.95
N VAL A 648 -9.72 18.40 -5.55
CA VAL A 648 -11.05 18.80 -6.08
C VAL A 648 -11.49 17.83 -7.16
N TYR A 649 -10.61 17.56 -8.13
CA TYR A 649 -10.89 16.62 -9.22
C TYR A 649 -11.18 15.23 -8.66
N LEU A 650 -10.29 14.66 -7.85
CA LEU A 650 -10.40 13.32 -7.26
C LEU A 650 -11.67 13.13 -6.40
N SER A 651 -12.27 14.21 -5.95
CA SER A 651 -13.48 14.19 -5.10
C SER A 651 -14.76 14.40 -5.89
N GLY A 652 -14.65 14.73 -7.18
CA GLY A 652 -15.77 14.95 -8.07
C GLY A 652 -16.65 16.16 -7.71
N LEU A 653 -16.08 17.16 -7.04
CA LEU A 653 -16.81 18.30 -6.48
C LEU A 653 -16.77 19.54 -7.37
N ALA A 654 -16.33 19.38 -8.62
CA ALA A 654 -16.56 20.44 -9.58
C ALA A 654 -18.08 20.61 -9.75
N PRO A 655 -18.64 21.84 -9.69
CA PRO A 655 -20.03 22.04 -10.05
C PRO A 655 -20.28 21.44 -11.43
N ALA A 656 -21.39 20.74 -11.60
CA ALA A 656 -21.79 20.19 -12.89
C ALA A 656 -21.61 21.27 -13.97
N LEU A 657 -20.82 20.95 -15.01
CA LEU A 657 -20.39 21.94 -16.01
C LEU A 657 -21.54 22.50 -16.83
#